data_AF-A0A7V2Y6A7-F1
#
_entry.id   AF-A0A7V2Y6A7-F1
#
_cell.length_a   1.000
_cell.length_b   1.000
_cell.length_c   1.000
_cell.angle_alpha   90.00
_cell.angle_beta   90.00
_cell.angle_gamma   90.00
#
_symmetry.space_group_name_H-M   'P 1'
#
loop_
_entity.id
_entity.type
_entity.pdbx_description
1 polymer ?
#
loop_
_entity_poly.entity_id
_entity_poly.type
_entity_poly.pdbx_seq_one_letter_code
_entity_poly.pdbx_strand_id
1 'polypeptide(L)'
;MNVSGGICSSGGDNKKPAILAMLDSTALSPCHEFSRSATKQEVMSVTSLHDLLLLVTRYEAGELPMVISVGSVKALTPAILKALQRLDCEWIVPRKIASVLGCDDTSTVVVALDAEGGAVDAASNTHVQYVLFHVSPQNVATFAQTLRENLGTSYSVTLRAKNLDQYEERDFLNYERQLAALAEEILKGADCSGGRCFCPNLCSREAPRCGAGTTLLTAAPDGLIYPCPAFYHAGRSHALASVHELLDEPGWGKRIQQLCRDLDCRACAFLSRAQNGKAEQACRFSAAEALARRQLPHYAVRSRRLWRGFCSLETVASQVRTQLECDAAQTPVVQTYDVGTDLLRQALVDVQTLAAYAWSANGLSEEIWQRWRPLDGVPSGSRLAVFRARVLEIVEELLQLRDARKSSALRDNDAWNRDAHGNTADTSTSNVCLRLSAEEIENIHGRHAVYMGWRALVISSQRDKADGFDCGEPSWMETQLRSSRIAVDEWFHEARQRYGLHADDGWTCEVNFEKGSLDVSSPCSSSQMCLATGFASQNPLLEKQRETMALSDKDLQFIYALLELRNALIDTFRSQYRDAQTANAKRERTRALLHELGDVSMGISAWYGQKARAMGWVPTASWTIDMQEKMLVLTHDSESDASRRG
;
A
#
# COMPACT_ATOMS: atom_id res chain seq x y z
N MET A 1 31.55 2.26 -15.33
CA MET A 1 30.65 3.21 -14.63
C MET A 1 29.23 2.72 -14.88
N ASN A 2 28.37 2.57 -13.86
CA ASN A 2 26.99 2.08 -14.02
C ASN A 2 26.04 3.28 -14.20
N VAL A 3 25.79 3.70 -15.44
CA VAL A 3 24.89 4.83 -15.74
C VAL A 3 23.42 4.42 -15.52
N SER A 4 23.10 3.13 -15.66
CA SER A 4 21.79 2.53 -15.34
C SER A 4 21.34 2.70 -13.87
N GLY A 5 22.26 2.69 -12.90
CA GLY A 5 21.99 3.08 -11.51
C GLY A 5 22.01 4.60 -11.28
N GLY A 6 22.59 5.36 -12.21
CA GLY A 6 22.83 6.81 -12.13
C GLY A 6 21.73 7.69 -12.72
N ILE A 7 20.99 7.21 -13.74
CA ILE A 7 19.97 8.01 -14.44
C ILE A 7 18.79 8.40 -13.52
N CYS A 8 18.62 7.73 -12.37
CA CYS A 8 17.50 7.96 -11.45
C CYS A 8 17.85 7.91 -9.94
N SER A 9 19.13 7.81 -9.54
CA SER A 9 19.49 7.75 -8.11
C SER A 9 19.59 9.13 -7.47
N SER A 10 18.84 9.33 -6.38
CA SER A 10 18.92 10.50 -5.51
C SER A 10 20.05 10.34 -4.49
N GLY A 11 20.97 11.31 -4.46
CA GLY A 11 22.08 11.37 -3.51
C GLY A 11 23.18 12.29 -4.02
N GLY A 12 23.66 13.20 -3.16
CA GLY A 12 24.43 14.40 -3.51
C GLY A 12 25.83 14.20 -4.11
N ASP A 13 26.42 15.35 -4.44
CA ASP A 13 27.73 15.64 -5.06
C ASP A 13 27.84 15.47 -6.59
N ASN A 14 27.93 16.63 -7.28
CA ASN A 14 28.50 16.89 -8.61
C ASN A 14 28.53 15.72 -9.63
N LYS A 15 27.42 14.99 -9.83
CA LYS A 15 27.32 14.01 -10.91
C LYS A 15 27.30 14.75 -12.25
N LYS A 16 28.25 14.40 -13.12
CA LYS A 16 28.31 14.88 -14.51
C LYS A 16 27.05 14.43 -15.26
N PRO A 17 26.44 15.29 -16.10
CA PRO A 17 25.33 14.87 -16.94
C PRO A 17 25.80 13.80 -17.95
N ALA A 18 24.92 12.87 -18.29
CA ALA A 18 25.11 11.92 -19.39
C ALA A 18 24.37 12.40 -20.65
N ILE A 19 24.83 11.99 -21.83
CA ILE A 19 24.07 12.14 -23.07
C ILE A 19 23.46 10.81 -23.48
N LEU A 20 22.15 10.82 -23.70
CA LEU A 20 21.42 9.79 -24.42
C LEU A 20 21.40 10.15 -25.91
N ALA A 21 22.10 9.38 -26.74
CA ALA A 21 22.07 9.53 -28.19
C ALA A 21 21.02 8.61 -28.80
N MET A 22 19.91 9.17 -29.29
CA MET A 22 18.87 8.43 -30.00
C MET A 22 19.20 8.39 -31.50
N LEU A 23 19.53 7.22 -32.02
CA LEU A 23 19.92 7.08 -33.44
C LEU A 23 18.73 7.13 -34.40
N ASP A 24 17.53 6.90 -33.92
CA ASP A 24 16.31 6.98 -34.73
C ASP A 24 15.09 7.36 -33.89
N SER A 25 14.02 7.80 -34.54
CA SER A 25 12.82 8.27 -33.85
C SER A 25 12.06 7.16 -33.12
N THR A 26 12.41 5.89 -33.40
CA THR A 26 11.86 4.71 -32.71
C THR A 26 12.70 4.24 -31.52
N ALA A 27 13.83 4.88 -31.26
CA ALA A 27 14.70 4.59 -30.13
C ALA A 27 13.93 4.58 -28.81
N LEU A 28 14.28 3.61 -27.96
CA LEU A 28 13.64 3.37 -26.68
C LEU A 28 14.07 4.43 -25.68
N SER A 29 13.10 4.98 -24.94
CA SER A 29 13.38 6.00 -23.94
C SER A 29 13.50 5.37 -22.56
N PRO A 30 14.54 5.69 -21.76
CA PRO A 30 14.58 5.37 -20.33
C PRO A 30 13.59 6.22 -19.51
N CYS A 31 12.85 7.13 -20.15
CA CYS A 31 11.79 7.95 -19.57
C CYS A 31 10.39 7.38 -19.90
N HIS A 32 9.34 8.06 -19.46
CA HIS A 32 7.98 7.81 -19.94
C HIS A 32 7.87 8.19 -21.42
N GLU A 33 7.18 7.36 -22.20
CA GLU A 33 6.90 7.63 -23.61
C GLU A 33 5.48 8.18 -23.79
N PHE A 34 5.33 9.08 -24.75
CA PHE A 34 4.05 9.67 -25.16
C PHE A 34 3.70 9.18 -26.56
N SER A 35 2.41 9.18 -26.88
CA SER A 35 1.91 8.85 -28.22
C SER A 35 2.61 9.73 -29.25
N ARG A 36 3.35 9.09 -30.15
CA ARG A 36 4.10 9.80 -31.20
C ARG A 36 3.12 10.33 -32.24
N SER A 37 3.22 11.61 -32.59
CA SER A 37 2.50 12.20 -33.72
C SER A 37 3.21 11.96 -35.07
N ALA A 38 4.47 11.50 -35.05
CA ALA A 38 5.31 11.44 -36.24
C ALA A 38 4.99 10.23 -37.13
N THR A 39 4.66 10.50 -38.39
CA THR A 39 4.38 9.52 -39.46
C THR A 39 5.62 9.04 -40.20
N LYS A 40 6.79 9.65 -39.97
CA LYS A 40 8.07 9.26 -40.61
C LYS A 40 9.11 8.84 -39.57
N GLN A 41 9.79 7.75 -39.88
CA GLN A 41 10.95 7.27 -39.13
C GLN A 41 12.15 8.18 -39.48
N GLU A 42 12.62 8.96 -38.51
CA GLU A 42 13.82 9.78 -38.64
C GLU A 42 15.04 8.99 -38.18
N VAL A 43 16.19 9.20 -38.81
CA VAL A 43 17.46 8.56 -38.47
C VAL A 43 18.52 9.66 -38.34
N MET A 44 19.34 9.57 -37.30
CA MET A 44 20.45 10.48 -37.06
C MET A 44 21.42 10.48 -38.24
N SER A 45 21.73 11.66 -38.76
CA SER A 45 22.70 11.79 -39.85
C SER A 45 24.11 11.43 -39.36
N VAL A 46 24.95 10.91 -40.26
CA VAL A 46 26.36 10.60 -39.96
C VAL A 46 27.11 11.84 -39.48
N THR A 47 26.81 13.02 -40.06
CA THR A 47 27.38 14.30 -39.66
C THR A 47 26.98 14.65 -38.22
N SER A 48 25.70 14.53 -37.88
CA SER A 48 25.22 14.81 -36.51
C SER A 48 25.83 13.86 -35.48
N LEU A 49 25.98 12.57 -35.83
CA LEU A 49 26.65 11.61 -34.95
C LEU A 49 28.13 11.94 -34.78
N HIS A 50 28.83 12.26 -35.87
CA HIS A 50 30.23 12.69 -35.80
C HIS A 50 30.40 13.92 -34.90
N ASP A 51 29.55 14.92 -35.07
CA ASP A 51 29.57 16.14 -34.26
C ASP A 51 29.27 15.84 -32.79
N LEU A 52 28.37 14.90 -32.52
CA LEU A 52 28.08 14.46 -31.16
C LEU A 52 29.27 13.76 -30.51
N LEU A 53 30.00 12.92 -31.25
CA LEU A 53 31.20 12.26 -30.74
C LEU A 53 32.32 13.26 -30.44
N LEU A 54 32.47 14.28 -31.29
CA LEU A 54 33.38 15.40 -31.00
C LEU A 54 32.94 16.17 -29.75
N LEU A 55 31.64 16.38 -29.57
CA LEU A 55 31.11 17.10 -28.41
C LEU A 55 31.42 16.36 -27.11
N VAL A 56 31.14 15.05 -27.09
CA VAL A 56 31.39 14.17 -25.94
C VAL A 56 32.88 14.10 -25.59
N THR A 57 33.76 14.05 -26.59
CA THR A 57 35.21 13.96 -26.39
C THR A 57 35.88 15.29 -26.03
N ARG A 58 35.32 16.43 -26.46
CA ARG A 58 35.84 17.77 -26.15
C ARG A 58 35.31 18.37 -24.85
N TYR A 59 34.49 17.64 -24.08
CA TYR A 59 33.92 18.16 -22.85
C TYR A 59 35.00 18.48 -21.81
N GLU A 60 35.14 19.76 -21.46
CA GLU A 60 36.25 20.30 -20.66
C GLU A 60 36.36 19.70 -19.25
N ALA A 61 35.28 19.12 -18.71
CA ALA A 61 35.27 18.50 -17.39
C ALA A 61 35.68 17.01 -17.38
N GLY A 62 36.18 16.48 -18.51
CA GLY A 62 36.51 15.06 -18.73
C GLY A 62 35.44 14.33 -19.55
N GLU A 63 35.60 13.04 -19.80
CA GLU A 63 34.66 12.27 -20.63
C GLU A 63 33.22 12.37 -20.11
N LEU A 64 32.31 12.77 -21.01
CA LEU A 64 30.88 12.83 -20.74
C LEU A 64 30.29 11.43 -20.99
N PRO A 65 29.65 10.78 -20.00
CA PRO A 65 29.07 9.46 -20.21
C PRO A 65 28.04 9.49 -21.34
N MET A 66 28.14 8.55 -22.28
CA MET A 66 27.23 8.45 -23.41
C MET A 66 26.49 7.11 -23.38
N VAL A 67 25.18 7.18 -23.57
CA VAL A 67 24.28 6.04 -23.71
C VAL A 67 23.68 6.08 -25.11
N ILE A 68 23.84 5.03 -25.89
CA ILE A 68 23.27 4.92 -27.24
C ILE A 68 21.91 4.23 -27.16
N SER A 69 20.89 4.81 -27.78
CA SER A 69 19.56 4.19 -27.93
C SER A 69 19.20 4.01 -29.40
N VAL A 70 18.77 2.80 -29.76
CA VAL A 70 18.44 2.42 -31.13
C VAL A 70 17.14 1.64 -31.15
N GLY A 71 16.17 2.09 -31.95
CA GLY A 71 14.87 1.43 -32.09
C GLY A 71 14.77 0.54 -33.32
N SER A 72 15.60 0.79 -34.34
CA SER A 72 15.55 0.04 -35.59
C SER A 72 16.93 -0.26 -36.18
N VAL A 73 17.10 -1.49 -36.70
CA VAL A 73 18.32 -1.89 -37.42
C VAL A 73 18.60 -0.98 -38.64
N LYS A 74 17.56 -0.40 -39.24
CA LYS A 74 17.71 0.54 -40.36
C LYS A 74 18.52 1.79 -39.99
N ALA A 75 18.57 2.15 -38.71
CA ALA A 75 19.36 3.27 -38.21
C ALA A 75 20.86 2.98 -38.17
N LEU A 76 21.24 1.69 -38.17
CA LEU A 76 22.61 1.23 -38.02
C LEU A 76 23.23 0.97 -39.40
N THR A 77 23.57 2.03 -40.11
CA THR A 77 24.42 1.85 -41.30
C THR A 77 25.74 1.18 -40.90
N PRO A 78 26.39 0.39 -41.78
CA PRO A 78 27.66 -0.26 -41.45
C PRO A 78 28.74 0.70 -40.93
N ALA A 79 28.73 1.95 -41.41
CA ALA A 79 29.63 3.01 -40.96
C ALA A 79 29.34 3.44 -39.52
N ILE A 80 28.05 3.69 -39.19
CA ILE A 80 27.61 4.05 -37.83
C ILE A 80 27.91 2.89 -36.86
N LEU A 81 27.57 1.66 -37.24
CA LEU A 81 27.82 0.48 -36.41
C LEU A 81 29.30 0.32 -36.07
N LYS A 82 30.18 0.40 -37.09
CA LYS A 82 31.63 0.29 -36.90
C LYS A 82 32.20 1.42 -36.05
N ALA A 83 31.63 2.62 -36.13
CA ALA A 83 32.04 3.75 -35.29
C ALA A 83 31.64 3.50 -33.82
N LEU A 84 30.39 3.09 -33.58
CA LEU A 84 29.88 2.84 -32.23
C LEU A 84 30.53 1.64 -31.54
N GLN A 85 30.87 0.58 -32.28
CA GLN A 85 31.59 -0.59 -31.75
C GLN A 85 32.98 -0.27 -31.20
N ARG A 86 33.55 0.90 -31.54
CA ARG A 86 34.84 1.35 -31.02
C ARG A 86 34.73 2.19 -29.75
N LEU A 87 33.51 2.53 -29.33
CA LEU A 87 33.24 3.37 -28.19
C LEU A 87 32.86 2.52 -26.99
N ASP A 88 33.44 2.83 -25.84
CA ASP A 88 33.02 2.27 -24.56
C ASP A 88 31.74 2.99 -24.07
N CYS A 89 30.60 2.61 -24.64
CA CYS A 89 29.31 3.23 -24.36
C CYS A 89 28.26 2.19 -23.96
N GLU A 90 27.28 2.61 -23.16
CA GLU A 90 26.14 1.77 -22.79
C GLU A 90 25.06 1.78 -23.88
N TRP A 91 24.30 0.69 -24.02
CA TRP A 91 23.31 0.54 -25.08
C TRP A 91 21.90 0.27 -24.53
N ILE A 92 20.92 1.00 -25.06
CA ILE A 92 19.48 0.75 -24.87
C ILE A 92 18.93 0.30 -26.22
N VAL A 93 18.66 -1.00 -26.35
CA VAL A 93 18.23 -1.58 -27.62
C VAL A 93 17.16 -2.65 -27.40
N PRO A 94 16.19 -2.80 -28.33
CA PRO A 94 15.30 -3.94 -28.34
C PRO A 94 16.10 -5.25 -28.44
N ARG A 95 15.62 -6.32 -27.81
CA ARG A 95 16.29 -7.64 -27.86
C ARG A 95 16.63 -8.10 -29.27
N LYS A 96 15.70 -7.89 -30.22
CA LYS A 96 15.86 -8.26 -31.63
C LYS A 96 17.04 -7.56 -32.31
N ILE A 97 17.48 -6.41 -31.78
CA ILE A 97 18.60 -5.62 -32.30
C ILE A 97 19.90 -5.99 -31.57
N ALA A 98 19.83 -6.33 -30.28
CA ALA A 98 21.00 -6.70 -29.47
C ALA A 98 21.85 -7.82 -30.12
N SER A 99 21.19 -8.86 -30.64
CA SER A 99 21.87 -9.98 -31.32
C SER A 99 22.53 -9.55 -32.63
N VAL A 100 21.91 -8.64 -33.38
CA VAL A 100 22.48 -8.08 -34.62
C VAL A 100 23.73 -7.25 -34.32
N LEU A 101 23.77 -6.59 -33.16
CA LEU A 101 24.90 -5.79 -32.71
C LEU A 101 26.06 -6.62 -32.15
N GLY A 102 25.85 -7.91 -31.89
CA GLY A 102 26.81 -8.75 -31.16
C GLY A 102 27.00 -8.29 -29.71
N CYS A 103 25.98 -7.62 -29.13
CA CYS A 103 26.02 -7.12 -27.76
C CYS A 103 25.56 -8.16 -26.72
N ASP A 104 25.42 -9.43 -27.13
CA ASP A 104 24.88 -10.49 -26.28
C ASP A 104 25.73 -10.77 -25.02
N ASP A 105 27.02 -10.40 -25.05
CA ASP A 105 28.01 -10.63 -23.99
C ASP A 105 28.50 -9.35 -23.26
N THR A 106 28.04 -8.15 -23.64
CA THR A 106 28.55 -6.89 -23.06
C THR A 106 27.67 -6.35 -21.93
N SER A 107 28.32 -5.70 -20.96
CA SER A 107 27.84 -5.43 -19.59
C SER A 107 26.61 -4.53 -19.43
N THR A 108 25.98 -4.00 -20.48
CA THR A 108 24.87 -3.06 -20.31
C THR A 108 23.97 -3.00 -21.54
N VAL A 109 23.26 -4.09 -21.80
CA VAL A 109 22.11 -4.08 -22.71
C VAL A 109 20.84 -3.90 -21.89
N VAL A 110 20.21 -2.74 -22.03
CA VAL A 110 18.86 -2.52 -21.51
C VAL A 110 17.85 -3.06 -22.53
N VAL A 111 17.38 -4.28 -22.30
CA VAL A 111 16.33 -4.87 -23.15
C VAL A 111 15.01 -4.19 -22.79
N ALA A 112 14.39 -3.51 -23.76
CA ALA A 112 12.99 -3.15 -23.62
C ALA A 112 12.09 -4.30 -24.03
N LEU A 113 11.19 -4.65 -23.12
CA LEU A 113 10.12 -5.60 -23.36
C LEU A 113 8.82 -4.82 -23.49
N ASP A 114 8.26 -4.84 -24.69
CA ASP A 114 6.83 -4.63 -24.87
C ASP A 114 6.16 -5.99 -24.63
N ALA A 115 5.03 -6.04 -23.91
CA ALA A 115 4.33 -7.31 -23.65
C ALA A 115 3.87 -8.06 -24.91
N GLU A 116 3.81 -7.40 -26.06
CA GLU A 116 3.57 -8.01 -27.37
C GLU A 116 4.81 -8.74 -27.93
N GLY A 117 5.97 -8.56 -27.28
CA GLY A 117 7.29 -8.97 -27.72
C GLY A 117 7.73 -10.36 -27.26
N GLY A 118 6.82 -11.34 -27.17
CA GLY A 118 7.16 -12.75 -26.99
C GLY A 118 7.85 -13.10 -25.66
N ALA A 119 7.94 -14.40 -25.39
CA ALA A 119 8.61 -14.88 -24.19
C ALA A 119 10.09 -14.45 -24.18
N VAL A 120 10.59 -14.00 -23.03
CA VAL A 120 12.03 -13.88 -22.86
C VAL A 120 12.52 -15.31 -22.74
N ASP A 121 12.99 -15.91 -23.84
CA ASP A 121 13.56 -17.26 -23.78
C ASP A 121 14.61 -17.30 -22.66
N ALA A 122 14.31 -18.08 -21.62
CA ALA A 122 15.08 -18.22 -20.39
C ALA A 122 16.44 -18.93 -20.60
N ALA A 123 16.73 -19.32 -21.84
CA ALA A 123 17.99 -19.91 -22.22
C ALA A 123 19.03 -18.81 -22.51
N SER A 124 19.95 -18.63 -21.55
CA SER A 124 21.40 -18.54 -21.75
C SER A 124 22.19 -17.22 -21.69
N ASN A 125 21.66 -16.04 -21.34
CA ASN A 125 22.54 -14.86 -21.22
C ASN A 125 22.76 -14.41 -19.76
N THR A 126 23.90 -14.83 -19.21
CA THR A 126 24.45 -14.51 -17.88
C THR A 126 24.86 -13.05 -17.69
N HIS A 127 24.71 -12.18 -18.69
CA HIS A 127 25.29 -10.83 -18.70
C HIS A 127 24.30 -9.66 -18.76
N VAL A 128 23.00 -9.90 -18.92
CA VAL A 128 22.01 -8.80 -18.85
C VAL A 128 21.81 -8.41 -17.39
N GLN A 129 22.17 -7.18 -17.01
CA GLN A 129 22.04 -6.70 -15.63
C GLN A 129 20.80 -5.83 -15.40
N TYR A 130 20.29 -5.18 -16.45
CA TYR A 130 19.22 -4.18 -16.36
C TYR A 130 18.19 -4.39 -17.48
N VAL A 131 16.91 -4.35 -17.11
CA VAL A 131 15.77 -4.47 -18.02
C VAL A 131 14.91 -3.22 -17.88
N LEU A 132 14.50 -2.63 -19.00
CA LEU A 132 13.56 -1.51 -19.02
C LEU A 132 12.22 -2.02 -19.51
N PHE A 133 11.27 -2.21 -18.61
CA PHE A 133 9.96 -2.73 -19.00
C PHE A 133 9.01 -1.57 -19.31
N HIS A 134 8.57 -1.49 -20.58
CA HIS A 134 7.59 -0.50 -21.00
C HIS A 134 6.17 -1.01 -20.74
N VAL A 135 5.51 -0.39 -19.77
CA VAL A 135 4.11 -0.66 -19.43
C VAL A 135 3.25 0.22 -20.32
N SER A 136 2.33 -0.37 -21.06
CA SER A 136 1.36 0.31 -21.94
C SER A 136 -0.06 0.06 -21.43
N PRO A 137 -1.08 0.84 -21.85
CA PRO A 137 -2.47 0.56 -21.48
C PRO A 137 -2.90 -0.87 -21.83
N GLN A 138 -2.37 -1.44 -22.91
CA GLN A 138 -2.71 -2.79 -23.38
C GLN A 138 -2.17 -3.90 -22.47
N ASN A 139 -1.09 -3.65 -21.73
CA ASN A 139 -0.40 -4.66 -20.91
C ASN A 139 -0.41 -4.36 -19.40
N VAL A 140 -0.95 -3.22 -19.00
CA VAL A 140 -0.94 -2.77 -17.61
C VAL A 140 -1.63 -3.76 -16.66
N ALA A 141 -2.56 -4.57 -17.16
CA ALA A 141 -3.29 -5.56 -16.37
C ALA A 141 -2.51 -6.87 -16.14
N THR A 142 -1.43 -7.12 -16.88
CA THR A 142 -0.74 -8.43 -16.88
C THR A 142 0.77 -8.33 -16.71
N PHE A 143 1.37 -7.13 -16.67
CA PHE A 143 2.82 -7.00 -16.70
C PHE A 143 3.53 -7.70 -15.53
N ALA A 144 2.95 -7.80 -14.33
CA ALA A 144 3.61 -8.49 -13.23
C ALA A 144 3.72 -9.99 -13.49
N GLN A 145 2.69 -10.59 -14.11
CA GLN A 145 2.73 -11.98 -14.57
C GLN A 145 3.75 -12.14 -15.69
N THR A 146 3.78 -11.22 -16.66
CA THR A 146 4.79 -11.24 -17.74
C THR A 146 6.19 -11.19 -17.17
N LEU A 147 6.48 -10.27 -16.24
CA LEU A 147 7.79 -10.19 -15.59
C LEU A 147 8.13 -11.50 -14.86
N ARG A 148 7.16 -12.14 -14.19
CA ARG A 148 7.38 -13.41 -13.48
C ARG A 148 7.70 -14.58 -14.42
N GLU A 149 6.97 -14.70 -15.52
CA GLU A 149 7.12 -15.80 -16.47
C GLU A 149 8.40 -15.67 -17.30
N ASN A 150 8.85 -14.42 -17.52
CA ASN A 150 9.91 -14.11 -18.48
C ASN A 150 11.23 -13.69 -17.82
N LEU A 151 11.19 -13.14 -16.62
CA LEU A 151 12.38 -12.67 -15.92
C LEU A 151 12.54 -13.42 -14.60
N GLY A 152 13.62 -14.19 -14.48
CA GLY A 152 14.08 -14.69 -13.19
C GLY A 152 14.47 -13.55 -12.25
N THR A 153 14.71 -13.84 -10.98
CA THR A 153 15.04 -12.84 -9.94
C THR A 153 16.42 -12.16 -10.11
N SER A 154 17.18 -12.54 -11.13
CA SER A 154 18.57 -12.10 -11.35
C SER A 154 18.72 -10.72 -12.03
N TYR A 155 17.63 -10.13 -12.50
CA TYR A 155 17.62 -8.87 -13.26
C TYR A 155 17.16 -7.68 -12.42
N SER A 156 17.69 -6.48 -12.69
CA SER A 156 17.11 -5.24 -12.19
C SER A 156 16.17 -4.64 -13.24
N VAL A 157 14.87 -4.66 -12.95
CA VAL A 157 13.79 -4.24 -13.84
C VAL A 157 13.33 -2.83 -13.48
N THR A 158 13.46 -1.91 -14.41
CA THR A 158 12.92 -0.55 -14.30
C THR A 158 11.63 -0.45 -15.10
N LEU A 159 10.53 -0.04 -14.46
CA LEU A 159 9.23 0.14 -15.12
C LEU A 159 9.11 1.56 -15.66
N ARG A 160 8.63 1.71 -16.91
CA ARG A 160 8.31 3.01 -17.53
C ARG A 160 6.99 2.93 -18.30
N ALA A 161 6.10 3.89 -18.07
CA ALA A 161 4.88 4.01 -18.84
C ALA A 161 5.15 4.39 -20.30
N LYS A 162 4.43 3.76 -21.23
CA LYS A 162 4.45 3.97 -22.68
C LYS A 162 3.08 4.44 -23.13
N ASN A 163 3.05 5.42 -24.05
CA ASN A 163 1.82 6.11 -24.42
C ASN A 163 1.10 6.66 -23.19
N LEU A 164 1.84 7.33 -22.30
CA LEU A 164 1.34 7.80 -21.01
C LEU A 164 0.05 8.64 -21.14
N ASP A 165 -0.09 9.37 -22.25
CA ASP A 165 -1.23 10.20 -22.56
C ASP A 165 -2.51 9.43 -22.94
N GLN A 166 -2.43 8.11 -23.11
CA GLN A 166 -3.57 7.22 -23.40
C GLN A 166 -4.11 6.51 -22.15
N TYR A 167 -3.51 6.71 -20.98
CA TYR A 167 -3.93 6.04 -19.76
C TYR A 167 -5.25 6.59 -19.22
N GLU A 168 -6.17 5.70 -18.91
CA GLU A 168 -7.44 5.97 -18.24
C GLU A 168 -7.40 5.59 -16.75
N GLU A 169 -8.40 6.02 -15.99
CA GLU A 169 -8.52 5.74 -14.54
C GLU A 169 -8.33 4.26 -14.19
N ARG A 170 -8.99 3.38 -14.96
CA ARG A 170 -8.91 1.92 -14.79
C ARG A 170 -7.50 1.37 -14.98
N ASP A 171 -6.68 2.01 -15.80
CA ASP A 171 -5.32 1.56 -16.09
C ASP A 171 -4.40 1.84 -14.90
N PHE A 172 -4.59 2.96 -14.21
CA PHE A 172 -3.87 3.26 -12.96
C PHE A 172 -4.23 2.27 -11.85
N LEU A 173 -5.51 1.93 -11.70
CA LEU A 173 -5.94 0.90 -10.75
C LEU A 173 -5.32 -0.47 -11.07
N ASN A 174 -5.24 -0.82 -12.35
CA ASN A 174 -4.57 -2.04 -12.78
C ASN A 174 -3.06 -1.98 -12.50
N TYR A 175 -2.42 -0.82 -12.75
CA TYR A 175 -1.01 -0.62 -12.47
C TYR A 175 -0.69 -0.81 -10.98
N GLU A 176 -1.48 -0.21 -10.10
CA GLU A 176 -1.35 -0.38 -8.64
C GLU A 176 -1.49 -1.85 -8.22
N ARG A 177 -2.51 -2.56 -8.74
CA ARG A 177 -2.70 -3.99 -8.47
C ARG A 177 -1.51 -4.84 -8.92
N GLN A 178 -0.98 -4.56 -10.11
CA GLN A 178 0.19 -5.28 -10.62
C GLN A 178 1.46 -4.94 -9.84
N LEU A 179 1.65 -3.68 -9.40
CA LEU A 179 2.77 -3.32 -8.52
C LEU A 179 2.68 -4.06 -7.17
N ALA A 180 1.49 -4.19 -6.60
CA ALA A 180 1.26 -4.97 -5.39
C ALA A 180 1.62 -6.45 -5.60
N ALA A 181 1.17 -7.04 -6.70
CA ALA A 181 1.52 -8.41 -7.08
C ALA A 181 3.05 -8.58 -7.27
N LEU A 182 3.71 -7.60 -7.90
CA LEU A 182 5.16 -7.62 -8.09
C LEU A 182 5.91 -7.46 -6.77
N ALA A 183 5.43 -6.60 -5.87
CA ALA A 183 5.97 -6.43 -4.53
C ALA A 183 5.91 -7.75 -3.75
N GLU A 184 4.79 -8.48 -3.83
CA GLU A 184 4.70 -9.82 -3.24
C GLU A 184 5.71 -10.81 -3.84
N GLU A 185 5.96 -10.78 -5.15
CA GLU A 185 6.96 -11.65 -5.79
C GLU A 185 8.39 -11.30 -5.39
N ILE A 186 8.72 -10.00 -5.36
CA ILE A 186 10.01 -9.52 -4.83
C ILE A 186 10.19 -10.02 -3.40
N LEU A 187 9.12 -9.93 -2.60
CA LEU A 187 9.13 -10.46 -1.25
C LEU A 187 9.27 -11.98 -1.23
N LYS A 188 8.65 -12.76 -2.12
CA LYS A 188 8.79 -14.23 -2.17
C LYS A 188 10.21 -14.67 -2.56
N GLY A 189 10.85 -13.96 -3.49
CA GLY A 189 12.17 -14.29 -4.06
C GLY A 189 13.38 -13.69 -3.35
N ALA A 190 13.20 -12.76 -2.41
CA ALA A 190 14.29 -11.98 -1.82
C ALA A 190 15.24 -12.80 -0.93
N ASP A 191 16.34 -13.25 -1.54
CA ASP A 191 17.67 -13.09 -1.00
C ASP A 191 18.15 -11.67 -1.38
N CYS A 192 17.55 -10.63 -0.77
CA CYS A 192 18.00 -9.24 -0.97
C CYS A 192 19.34 -8.93 -0.27
N SER A 193 19.96 -9.96 0.31
CA SER A 193 21.23 -9.93 1.02
C SER A 193 22.41 -9.52 0.12
N GLY A 194 22.27 -9.62 -1.21
CA GLY A 194 23.29 -9.22 -2.19
C GLY A 194 23.25 -7.76 -2.68
N GLY A 195 22.39 -6.89 -2.12
CA GLY A 195 22.36 -5.46 -2.44
C GLY A 195 21.79 -5.05 -3.80
N ARG A 196 21.28 -6.00 -4.61
CA ARG A 196 20.60 -5.71 -5.89
C ARG A 196 19.09 -5.89 -5.75
N CYS A 197 18.33 -4.82 -6.00
CA CYS A 197 16.88 -4.88 -6.04
C CYS A 197 16.37 -5.27 -7.43
N PHE A 198 15.46 -6.26 -7.46
CA PHE A 198 14.77 -6.73 -8.66
C PHE A 198 13.97 -5.64 -9.36
N CYS A 199 13.34 -4.71 -8.63
CA CYS A 199 12.60 -3.59 -9.22
C CYS A 199 12.94 -2.28 -8.50
N PRO A 200 13.90 -1.47 -8.99
CA PRO A 200 14.31 -0.23 -8.32
C PRO A 200 13.16 0.74 -8.08
N ASN A 201 12.13 0.75 -8.94
CA ASN A 201 10.90 1.51 -8.73
C ASN A 201 10.25 1.19 -7.37
N LEU A 202 10.41 -0.03 -6.84
CA LEU A 202 9.78 -0.52 -5.60
C LEU A 202 10.73 -0.61 -4.39
N CYS A 203 12.05 -0.62 -4.56
CA CYS A 203 12.97 -0.74 -3.41
C CYS A 203 13.67 0.56 -2.99
N SER A 204 13.67 1.59 -3.83
CA SER A 204 14.32 2.86 -3.46
C SER A 204 13.56 3.54 -2.31
N ARG A 205 14.28 4.05 -1.30
CA ARG A 205 13.67 4.83 -0.20
C ARG A 205 13.07 6.15 -0.69
N GLU A 206 13.62 6.69 -1.76
CA GLU A 206 13.18 7.95 -2.36
C GLU A 206 12.62 7.70 -3.77
N ALA A 207 11.59 8.47 -4.13
CA ALA A 207 11.10 8.48 -5.50
C ALA A 207 12.22 8.99 -6.41
N PRO A 208 12.54 8.28 -7.51
CA PRO A 208 13.55 8.75 -8.45
C PRO A 208 13.14 10.11 -9.01
N ARG A 209 14.06 11.08 -8.97
CA ARG A 209 13.83 12.40 -9.54
C ARG A 209 14.05 12.37 -11.05
N CYS A 210 13.28 13.17 -11.78
CA CYS A 210 13.48 13.34 -13.22
C CYS A 210 14.87 13.91 -13.50
N GLY A 211 15.69 13.18 -14.25
CA GLY A 211 17.03 13.63 -14.68
C GLY A 211 17.05 14.56 -15.89
N ALA A 212 15.89 14.94 -16.42
CA ALA A 212 15.80 15.71 -17.67
C ALA A 212 16.47 17.08 -17.53
N GLY A 213 17.44 17.34 -18.40
CA GLY A 213 18.23 18.57 -18.38
C GLY A 213 19.32 18.57 -17.30
N THR A 214 19.13 17.89 -16.16
CA THR A 214 20.03 17.90 -15.00
C THR A 214 21.13 16.86 -15.09
N THR A 215 20.77 15.58 -15.12
CA THR A 215 21.69 14.44 -15.12
C THR A 215 21.67 13.70 -16.46
N LEU A 216 20.73 14.02 -17.34
CA LEU A 216 20.59 13.43 -18.67
C LEU A 216 20.18 14.50 -19.68
N LEU A 217 20.84 14.50 -20.85
CA LEU A 217 20.40 15.20 -22.06
C LEU A 217 20.14 14.21 -23.18
N THR A 218 19.37 14.62 -24.18
CA THR A 218 19.06 13.78 -25.34
C THR A 218 19.55 14.42 -26.62
N ALA A 219 20.46 13.75 -27.32
CA ALA A 219 20.76 14.04 -28.71
C ALA A 219 19.82 13.23 -29.60
N ALA A 220 18.90 13.91 -30.26
CA ALA A 220 17.83 13.28 -31.01
C ALA A 220 18.21 13.05 -32.50
N PRO A 221 17.43 12.26 -33.25
CA PRO A 221 17.71 11.93 -34.65
C PRO A 221 17.75 13.13 -35.60
N ASP A 222 17.12 14.24 -35.23
CA ASP A 222 17.12 15.49 -35.99
C ASP A 222 18.42 16.31 -35.82
N GLY A 223 19.39 15.81 -35.03
CA GLY A 223 20.65 16.50 -34.75
C GLY A 223 20.54 17.61 -33.71
N LEU A 224 19.41 17.69 -32.99
CA LEU A 224 19.17 18.67 -31.93
C LEU A 224 19.29 18.04 -30.53
N ILE A 225 19.59 18.89 -29.56
CA ILE A 225 19.69 18.53 -28.15
C ILE A 225 18.40 18.92 -27.41
N TYR A 226 17.87 18.00 -26.63
CA TYR A 226 16.66 18.17 -25.83
C TYR A 226 16.93 17.83 -24.36
N PRO A 227 16.11 18.32 -23.41
CA PRO A 227 16.24 17.95 -22.00
C PRO A 227 16.02 16.46 -21.74
N CYS A 228 15.12 15.82 -22.48
CA CYS A 228 14.91 14.37 -22.47
C CYS A 228 14.15 13.92 -23.75
N PRO A 229 13.96 12.62 -24.01
CA PRO A 229 13.28 12.14 -25.21
C PRO A 229 11.82 12.62 -25.35
N ALA A 230 11.13 12.88 -24.25
CA ALA A 230 9.74 13.37 -24.30
C ALA A 230 9.64 14.77 -24.94
N PHE A 231 10.62 15.65 -24.70
CA PHE A 231 10.67 16.96 -25.34
C PHE A 231 10.91 16.87 -26.85
N TYR A 232 11.71 15.91 -27.31
CA TYR A 232 11.88 15.65 -28.75
C TYR A 232 10.54 15.25 -29.38
N HIS A 233 9.82 14.31 -28.77
CA HIS A 233 8.52 13.87 -29.29
C HIS A 233 7.43 14.94 -29.25
N ALA A 234 7.56 15.94 -28.38
CA ALA A 234 6.66 17.09 -28.34
C ALA A 234 6.89 18.10 -29.47
N GLY A 235 8.07 18.06 -30.10
CA GLY A 235 8.39 18.85 -31.29
C GLY A 235 9.64 19.72 -31.13
N ARG A 236 10.15 20.18 -32.29
CA ARG A 236 11.41 20.93 -32.41
C ARG A 236 11.48 22.23 -31.61
N SER A 237 10.35 22.86 -31.29
CA SER A 237 10.31 24.08 -30.47
C SER A 237 10.85 23.89 -29.05
N HIS A 238 11.03 22.65 -28.63
CA HIS A 238 11.60 22.30 -27.33
C HIS A 238 13.10 21.98 -27.36
N ALA A 239 13.74 22.08 -28.53
CA ALA A 239 15.19 21.91 -28.65
C ALA A 239 15.92 23.03 -27.91
N LEU A 240 17.03 22.67 -27.26
CA LEU A 240 17.89 23.60 -26.54
C LEU A 240 18.93 24.24 -27.48
N ALA A 241 19.46 23.45 -28.41
CA ALA A 241 20.45 23.83 -29.43
C ALA A 241 20.61 22.69 -30.44
N SER A 242 21.28 22.93 -31.56
CA SER A 242 21.83 21.86 -32.38
C SER A 242 23.14 21.31 -31.82
N VAL A 243 23.46 20.05 -32.12
CA VAL A 243 24.76 19.44 -31.75
C VAL A 243 25.92 20.24 -32.34
N HIS A 244 25.75 20.74 -33.56
CA HIS A 244 26.76 21.51 -34.28
C HIS A 244 27.05 22.86 -33.60
N GLU A 245 26.01 23.62 -33.25
CA GLU A 245 26.17 24.91 -32.56
C GLU A 245 26.93 24.77 -31.23
N LEU A 246 26.71 23.68 -30.49
CA LEU A 246 27.38 23.45 -29.20
C LEU A 246 28.88 23.13 -29.34
N LEU A 247 29.35 22.66 -30.50
CA LEU A 247 30.77 22.42 -30.74
C LEU A 247 31.57 23.73 -30.85
N ASP A 248 30.93 24.78 -31.35
CA ASP A 248 31.55 26.07 -31.62
C ASP A 248 31.43 27.03 -30.41
N GLU A 249 30.60 26.72 -29.42
CA GLU A 249 30.41 27.53 -28.21
C GLU A 249 31.37 27.13 -27.06
N PRO A 250 32.32 28.02 -26.67
CA PRO A 250 33.17 27.79 -25.50
C PRO A 250 32.32 27.76 -24.21
N GLY A 251 32.52 26.74 -23.37
CA GLY A 251 31.84 26.65 -22.07
C GLY A 251 30.38 26.20 -22.12
N TRP A 252 29.93 25.54 -23.20
CA TRP A 252 28.58 24.96 -23.34
C TRP A 252 28.14 24.10 -22.14
N GLY A 253 29.09 23.45 -21.44
CA GLY A 253 28.82 22.72 -20.19
C GLY A 253 28.19 23.56 -19.08
N LYS A 254 28.55 24.85 -18.98
CA LYS A 254 27.93 25.79 -18.02
C LYS A 254 26.51 26.18 -18.43
N ARG A 255 26.25 26.30 -19.74
CA ARG A 255 24.92 26.61 -20.30
C ARG A 255 23.93 25.47 -20.03
N ILE A 256 24.37 24.22 -20.19
CA ILE A 256 23.57 23.05 -19.79
C ILE A 256 23.20 23.11 -18.31
N GLN A 257 24.18 23.33 -17.42
CA GLN A 257 23.94 23.40 -15.98
C GLN A 257 22.93 24.49 -15.57
N GLN A 258 22.86 25.60 -16.31
CA GLN A 258 21.88 26.66 -16.10
C GLN A 258 20.46 26.26 -16.52
N LEU A 259 20.31 25.54 -17.65
CA LEU A 259 19.02 25.10 -18.17
C LEU A 259 18.29 24.10 -17.24
N CYS A 260 19.01 23.44 -16.33
CA CYS A 260 18.43 22.47 -15.41
C CYS A 260 17.76 23.04 -14.15
N ARG A 261 17.90 24.34 -13.83
CA ARG A 261 17.45 24.89 -12.54
C ARG A 261 15.96 25.27 -12.49
N ASP A 262 15.28 25.31 -13.64
CA ASP A 262 13.93 25.87 -13.75
C ASP A 262 12.79 24.83 -13.74
N LEU A 263 13.08 23.56 -13.43
CA LEU A 263 12.13 22.44 -13.53
C LEU A 263 11.80 21.90 -12.12
N ASP A 264 10.84 22.53 -11.43
CA ASP A 264 10.52 22.25 -10.01
C ASP A 264 9.57 21.05 -9.78
N CYS A 265 9.51 20.09 -10.71
CA CYS A 265 8.70 18.88 -10.54
C CYS A 265 9.55 17.66 -10.23
N ARG A 266 9.23 17.00 -9.11
CA ARG A 266 9.96 15.83 -8.62
C ARG A 266 9.77 14.58 -9.48
N ALA A 267 8.69 14.46 -10.25
CA ALA A 267 8.36 13.25 -11.02
C ALA A 267 8.71 13.35 -12.51
N CYS A 268 8.24 14.39 -13.23
CA CYS A 268 8.50 14.58 -14.65
C CYS A 268 8.56 16.06 -15.04
N ALA A 269 9.74 16.51 -15.46
CA ALA A 269 9.97 17.89 -15.91
C ALA A 269 9.17 18.26 -17.17
N PHE A 270 9.09 17.34 -18.15
CA PHE A 270 8.37 17.56 -19.40
C PHE A 270 6.91 17.91 -19.17
N LEU A 271 6.22 17.09 -18.39
CA LEU A 271 4.80 17.24 -18.13
C LEU A 271 4.43 18.52 -17.38
N SER A 272 5.30 18.94 -16.46
CA SER A 272 5.11 20.17 -15.70
C SER A 272 5.15 21.40 -16.60
N ARG A 273 5.93 21.32 -17.68
CA ARG A 273 6.07 22.40 -18.67
C ARG A 273 5.08 22.30 -19.82
N ALA A 274 4.60 21.10 -20.14
CA ALA A 274 3.69 20.86 -21.28
C ALA A 274 2.29 21.47 -21.09
N GLN A 275 1.94 22.04 -19.91
CA GLN A 275 0.69 22.78 -19.64
C GLN A 275 -0.63 22.09 -20.05
N ASN A 276 -0.63 20.79 -20.34
CA ASN A 276 -1.75 20.09 -20.98
C ASN A 276 -2.68 19.35 -20.00
N GLY A 277 -2.64 19.63 -18.69
CA GLY A 277 -3.40 18.87 -17.67
C GLY A 277 -2.93 17.41 -17.45
N LYS A 278 -2.20 16.84 -18.41
CA LYS A 278 -1.65 15.47 -18.37
C LYS A 278 -0.49 15.27 -17.40
N ALA A 279 -0.03 16.33 -16.72
CA ALA A 279 0.96 16.20 -15.65
C ALA A 279 0.48 15.34 -14.49
N GLU A 280 -0.84 15.32 -14.28
CA GLU A 280 -1.49 14.45 -13.31
C GLU A 280 -1.17 12.97 -13.56
N GLN A 281 -1.12 12.51 -14.81
CA GLN A 281 -0.91 11.09 -15.13
C GLN A 281 0.47 10.55 -14.67
N ALA A 282 1.58 11.26 -14.92
CA ALA A 282 2.89 10.81 -14.38
C ALA A 282 2.97 10.94 -12.86
N CYS A 283 2.36 11.98 -12.28
CA CYS A 283 2.27 12.11 -10.84
C CYS A 283 1.52 10.93 -10.23
N ARG A 284 0.47 10.44 -10.89
CA ARG A 284 -0.28 9.24 -10.49
C ARG A 284 0.55 7.97 -10.58
N PHE A 285 1.35 7.77 -11.64
CA PHE A 285 2.33 6.68 -11.68
C PHE A 285 3.33 6.74 -10.52
N SER A 286 3.89 7.93 -10.27
CA SER A 286 4.84 8.14 -9.18
C SER A 286 4.19 7.93 -7.81
N ALA A 287 2.93 8.33 -7.65
CA ALA A 287 2.13 8.12 -6.45
C ALA A 287 1.79 6.64 -6.23
N ALA A 288 1.38 5.92 -7.28
CA ALA A 288 1.15 4.47 -7.25
C ALA A 288 2.41 3.71 -6.86
N GLU A 289 3.57 4.06 -7.44
CA GLU A 289 4.86 3.49 -7.03
C GLU A 289 5.22 3.84 -5.59
N ALA A 290 4.99 5.10 -5.16
CA ALA A 290 5.24 5.52 -3.78
C ALA A 290 4.34 4.78 -2.79
N LEU A 291 3.08 4.55 -3.15
CA LEU A 291 2.13 3.79 -2.37
C LEU A 291 2.58 2.33 -2.26
N ALA A 292 2.91 1.68 -3.39
CA ALA A 292 3.43 0.31 -3.40
C ALA A 292 4.73 0.17 -2.59
N ARG A 293 5.64 1.15 -2.66
CA ARG A 293 6.84 1.24 -1.81
C ARG A 293 6.51 1.32 -0.33
N ARG A 294 5.56 2.19 0.05
CA ARG A 294 5.10 2.34 1.44
C ARG A 294 4.38 1.10 1.95
N GLN A 295 3.66 0.41 1.06
CA GLN A 295 2.95 -0.82 1.37
C GLN A 295 3.85 -2.04 1.35
N LEU A 296 5.08 -1.96 0.81
CA LEU A 296 6.02 -3.10 0.76
C LEU A 296 6.29 -3.74 2.13
N PRO A 297 6.51 -2.98 3.23
CA PRO A 297 6.56 -3.53 4.58
C PRO A 297 5.25 -4.21 5.01
N HIS A 298 4.10 -3.64 4.65
CA HIS A 298 2.79 -4.23 4.95
C HIS A 298 2.54 -5.52 4.15
N TYR A 299 2.94 -5.56 2.88
CA TYR A 299 2.95 -6.77 2.06
C TYR A 299 3.94 -7.80 2.61
N ALA A 300 5.08 -7.38 3.17
CA ALA A 300 6.02 -8.30 3.83
C ALA A 300 5.36 -8.96 5.05
N VAL A 301 4.62 -8.17 5.83
CA VAL A 301 3.86 -8.64 7.01
C VAL A 301 2.71 -9.57 6.61
N ARG A 302 1.96 -9.25 5.54
CA ARG A 302 0.87 -10.07 5.00
C ARG A 302 1.33 -11.30 4.23
N SER A 303 2.49 -11.21 3.58
CA SER A 303 3.00 -12.32 2.78
C SER A 303 3.17 -13.51 3.70
N ARG A 304 2.79 -14.69 3.20
CA ARG A 304 3.06 -15.99 3.84
C ARG A 304 4.54 -16.21 4.17
N ARG A 305 5.45 -15.24 4.06
CA ARG A 305 6.89 -15.36 4.33
C ARG A 305 7.28 -15.10 5.78
N LEU A 306 6.59 -14.26 6.55
CA LEU A 306 6.75 -14.31 8.01
C LEU A 306 6.27 -15.67 8.53
N TRP A 307 5.15 -16.17 7.98
CA TRP A 307 4.58 -17.46 8.34
C TRP A 307 5.34 -18.67 7.77
N ARG A 308 5.88 -18.62 6.55
CA ARG A 308 6.72 -19.68 5.95
C ARG A 308 8.15 -19.58 6.41
N GLY A 309 8.66 -18.40 6.73
CA GLY A 309 9.91 -18.21 7.47
C GLY A 309 9.79 -18.81 8.86
N PHE A 310 8.64 -18.64 9.51
CA PHE A 310 8.25 -19.35 10.74
C PHE A 310 8.17 -20.87 10.52
N CYS A 311 7.46 -21.36 9.51
CA CYS A 311 7.39 -22.81 9.22
C CYS A 311 8.73 -23.40 8.74
N SER A 312 9.56 -22.65 8.01
CA SER A 312 10.87 -23.11 7.55
C SER A 312 11.88 -23.08 8.68
N LEU A 313 11.81 -22.11 9.60
CA LEU A 313 12.55 -22.15 10.86
C LEU A 313 12.07 -23.28 11.75
N GLU A 314 10.78 -23.64 11.72
CA GLU A 314 10.24 -24.79 12.43
C GLU A 314 10.68 -26.13 11.79
N THR A 315 10.78 -26.18 10.47
CA THR A 315 11.26 -27.36 9.71
C THR A 315 12.77 -27.51 9.82
N VAL A 316 13.52 -26.40 9.77
CA VAL A 316 14.98 -26.37 10.00
C VAL A 316 15.27 -26.63 11.48
N ALA A 317 14.49 -26.07 12.41
CA ALA A 317 14.62 -26.41 13.83
C ALA A 317 14.24 -27.87 14.09
N SER A 318 13.26 -28.45 13.39
CA SER A 318 12.95 -29.87 13.54
C SER A 318 14.05 -30.74 12.92
N GLN A 319 14.56 -30.40 11.73
CA GLN A 319 15.68 -31.09 11.10
C GLN A 319 16.95 -31.00 11.95
N VAL A 320 17.29 -29.81 12.46
CA VAL A 320 18.43 -29.59 13.36
C VAL A 320 18.22 -30.29 14.70
N ARG A 321 16.99 -30.37 15.23
CA ARG A 321 16.70 -31.13 16.46
C ARG A 321 16.86 -32.64 16.21
N THR A 322 16.38 -33.14 15.07
CA THR A 322 16.56 -34.54 14.65
C THR A 322 18.05 -34.85 14.40
N GLN A 323 18.79 -33.91 13.83
CA GLN A 323 20.20 -34.05 13.51
C GLN A 323 21.09 -33.92 14.75
N LEU A 324 20.74 -33.05 15.71
CA LEU A 324 21.43 -32.92 17.01
C LEU A 324 21.09 -34.08 17.96
N GLU A 325 19.90 -34.67 17.87
CA GLU A 325 19.56 -35.93 18.53
C GLU A 325 20.35 -37.11 17.94
N CYS A 326 20.75 -37.03 16.67
CA CYS A 326 21.67 -37.97 16.03
C CYS A 326 23.16 -37.67 16.30
N ASP A 327 23.54 -36.40 16.42
CA ASP A 327 24.94 -35.92 16.43
C ASP A 327 25.42 -35.47 17.82
N ALA A 328 24.81 -35.95 18.91
CA ALA A 328 25.19 -35.64 20.30
C ALA A 328 26.56 -36.25 20.73
N ALA A 329 27.59 -36.06 19.92
CA ALA A 329 29.00 -36.28 20.20
C ALA A 329 29.90 -35.32 19.41
N GLN A 330 29.59 -34.01 19.37
CA GLN A 330 30.59 -32.96 19.08
C GLN A 330 30.14 -31.54 19.48
N THR A 331 31.12 -30.75 19.91
CA THR A 331 31.05 -29.54 20.75
C THR A 331 30.27 -28.32 20.21
N PRO A 332 29.68 -27.48 21.09
CA PRO A 332 28.82 -26.36 20.71
C PRO A 332 29.62 -25.03 20.64
N VAL A 333 29.81 -24.47 19.45
CA VAL A 333 30.26 -23.08 19.33
C VAL A 333 29.45 -22.39 18.22
N VAL A 334 28.87 -21.25 18.58
CA VAL A 334 28.11 -20.28 17.75
C VAL A 334 26.63 -20.56 17.47
N GLN A 335 25.77 -20.53 18.50
CA GLN A 335 24.32 -20.25 18.35
C GLN A 335 23.73 -19.39 19.49
N THR A 336 24.54 -18.65 20.25
CA THR A 336 24.08 -17.99 21.49
C THR A 336 23.17 -16.77 21.29
N TYR A 337 23.04 -16.21 20.08
CA TYR A 337 22.31 -14.95 19.86
C TYR A 337 21.39 -14.92 18.62
N ASP A 338 20.79 -16.05 18.25
CA ASP A 338 19.69 -16.10 17.28
C ASP A 338 18.32 -15.86 17.97
N VAL A 339 17.32 -15.46 17.17
CA VAL A 339 15.95 -15.23 17.66
C VAL A 339 15.18 -16.54 17.64
N GLY A 340 14.91 -17.10 18.81
CA GLY A 340 14.09 -18.31 18.94
C GLY A 340 12.61 -18.06 18.64
N THR A 341 11.90 -19.11 18.21
CA THR A 341 10.47 -19.09 17.90
C THR A 341 9.61 -18.65 19.09
N ASP A 342 9.99 -19.03 20.31
CA ASP A 342 9.26 -18.66 21.53
C ASP A 342 9.38 -17.17 21.83
N LEU A 343 10.55 -16.58 21.57
CA LEU A 343 10.75 -15.14 21.73
C LEU A 343 9.93 -14.37 20.69
N LEU A 344 9.85 -14.86 19.45
CA LEU A 344 9.01 -14.25 18.42
C LEU A 344 7.51 -14.33 18.78
N ARG A 345 7.04 -15.50 19.25
CA ARG A 345 5.66 -15.68 19.73
C ARG A 345 5.36 -14.75 20.89
N GLN A 346 6.28 -14.63 21.84
CA GLN A 346 6.14 -13.71 22.97
C GLN A 346 6.04 -12.25 22.51
N ALA A 347 6.83 -11.84 21.52
CA ALA A 347 6.76 -10.48 20.95
C ALA A 347 5.38 -10.16 20.40
N LEU A 348 4.79 -11.10 19.65
CA LEU A 348 3.46 -10.94 19.07
C LEU A 348 2.39 -10.84 20.16
N VAL A 349 2.43 -11.76 21.13
CA VAL A 349 1.49 -11.74 22.28
C VAL A 349 1.59 -10.43 23.04
N ASP A 350 2.81 -9.95 23.28
CA ASP A 350 3.06 -8.72 24.02
C ASP A 350 2.57 -7.47 23.30
N VAL A 351 2.81 -7.39 21.98
CA VAL A 351 2.31 -6.29 21.14
C VAL A 351 0.78 -6.31 21.06
N GLN A 352 0.18 -7.49 20.88
CA GLN A 352 -1.28 -7.64 20.88
C GLN A 352 -1.88 -7.29 22.23
N THR A 353 -1.25 -7.74 23.31
CA THR A 353 -1.64 -7.41 24.68
C THR A 353 -1.57 -5.91 24.88
N LEU A 354 -0.47 -5.24 24.57
CA LEU A 354 -0.37 -3.78 24.67
C LEU A 354 -1.40 -3.03 23.82
N ALA A 355 -1.66 -3.50 22.60
CA ALA A 355 -2.68 -2.90 21.73
C ALA A 355 -4.10 -3.02 22.32
N ALA A 356 -4.42 -4.18 22.90
CA ALA A 356 -5.69 -4.41 23.60
C ALA A 356 -5.77 -3.62 24.93
N TYR A 357 -4.66 -3.54 25.67
CA TYR A 357 -4.55 -2.85 26.96
C TYR A 357 -4.29 -1.35 26.84
N ALA A 358 -4.02 -0.81 25.64
CA ALA A 358 -4.02 0.64 25.40
C ALA A 358 -5.37 1.30 25.80
N TRP A 359 -6.38 0.48 26.08
CA TRP A 359 -7.74 0.83 26.46
C TRP A 359 -8.05 0.64 27.96
N SER A 360 -7.17 0.01 28.75
CA SER A 360 -7.40 -0.22 30.19
C SER A 360 -6.30 0.38 31.07
N ALA A 361 -6.66 0.78 32.29
CA ALA A 361 -5.81 1.62 33.13
C ALA A 361 -4.67 0.88 33.87
N ASN A 362 -4.54 -0.44 33.74
CA ASN A 362 -3.73 -1.25 34.66
C ASN A 362 -2.31 -1.57 34.15
N GLY A 363 -1.39 -1.74 35.11
CA GLY A 363 0.08 -1.70 34.98
C GLY A 363 0.80 -2.79 34.16
N LEU A 364 0.12 -3.47 33.23
CA LEU A 364 0.73 -4.48 32.35
C LEU A 364 1.82 -3.92 31.42
N SER A 365 1.86 -2.60 31.22
CA SER A 365 2.79 -1.97 30.28
C SER A 365 4.26 -2.04 30.68
N GLU A 366 4.54 -1.93 31.98
CA GLU A 366 5.91 -1.84 32.45
C GLU A 366 6.61 -3.20 32.35
N GLU A 367 5.92 -4.29 32.68
CA GLU A 367 6.46 -5.63 32.55
C GLU A 367 6.78 -6.00 31.10
N ILE A 368 5.90 -5.63 30.16
CA ILE A 368 6.13 -5.88 28.73
C ILE A 368 7.30 -5.03 28.23
N TRP A 369 7.33 -3.73 28.56
CA TRP A 369 8.43 -2.85 28.15
C TRP A 369 9.78 -3.31 28.72
N GLN A 370 9.85 -3.68 30.00
CA GLN A 370 11.05 -4.24 30.63
C GLN A 370 11.48 -5.55 29.95
N ARG A 371 10.54 -6.39 29.52
CA ARG A 371 10.84 -7.66 28.82
C ARG A 371 11.54 -7.45 27.48
N TRP A 372 11.38 -6.30 26.83
CA TRP A 372 11.97 -6.01 25.52
C TRP A 372 13.21 -5.10 25.59
N ARG A 373 13.60 -4.64 26.78
CA ARG A 373 14.85 -3.89 26.97
C ARG A 373 16.08 -4.67 26.45
N PRO A 374 17.15 -3.96 26.03
CA PRO A 374 18.42 -4.59 25.70
C PRO A 374 18.87 -5.55 26.82
N LEU A 375 19.35 -6.74 26.43
CA LEU A 375 19.88 -7.72 27.38
C LEU A 375 21.36 -7.46 27.63
N ASP A 376 21.78 -7.47 28.89
CA ASP A 376 23.19 -7.36 29.26
C ASP A 376 24.00 -8.52 28.68
N GLY A 377 25.15 -8.20 28.09
CA GLY A 377 26.04 -9.19 27.48
C GLY A 377 25.64 -9.64 26.06
N VAL A 378 24.50 -9.20 25.52
CA VAL A 378 24.13 -9.45 24.11
C VAL A 378 24.74 -8.35 23.22
N PRO A 379 25.57 -8.68 22.23
CA PRO A 379 26.14 -7.67 21.32
C PRO A 379 25.03 -6.90 20.58
N SER A 380 25.13 -5.57 20.54
CA SER A 380 24.11 -4.69 19.92
C SER A 380 23.84 -4.98 18.43
N GLY A 381 24.82 -5.51 17.70
CA GLY A 381 24.68 -5.94 16.31
C GLY A 381 24.16 -7.37 16.11
N SER A 382 23.92 -8.12 17.18
CA SER A 382 23.37 -9.48 17.07
C SER A 382 21.91 -9.44 16.60
N ARG A 383 21.46 -10.51 15.93
CA ARG A 383 20.07 -10.64 15.47
C ARG A 383 19.08 -10.51 16.63
N LEU A 384 19.41 -11.09 17.78
CA LEU A 384 18.62 -10.98 19.01
C LEU A 384 18.51 -9.52 19.50
N ALA A 385 19.61 -8.77 19.54
CA ALA A 385 19.58 -7.37 19.95
C ALA A 385 18.78 -6.49 18.99
N VAL A 386 18.98 -6.65 17.69
CA VAL A 386 18.25 -5.90 16.65
C VAL A 386 16.75 -6.21 16.71
N PHE A 387 16.39 -7.49 16.87
CA PHE A 387 14.99 -7.90 17.01
C PHE A 387 14.33 -7.28 18.25
N ARG A 388 14.97 -7.37 19.42
CA ARG A 388 14.44 -6.82 20.67
C ARG A 388 14.30 -5.30 20.61
N ALA A 389 15.28 -4.60 20.04
CA ALA A 389 15.20 -3.15 19.82
C ALA A 389 13.98 -2.78 18.97
N ARG A 390 13.70 -3.55 17.90
CA ARG A 390 12.55 -3.28 17.04
C ARG A 390 11.20 -3.53 17.72
N VAL A 391 11.10 -4.57 18.55
CA VAL A 391 9.90 -4.81 19.35
C VAL A 391 9.71 -3.69 20.38
N LEU A 392 10.79 -3.24 21.02
CA LEU A 392 10.75 -2.14 21.99
C LEU A 392 10.25 -0.83 21.38
N GLU A 393 10.70 -0.47 20.18
CA GLU A 393 10.21 0.72 19.45
C GLU A 393 8.68 0.68 19.27
N ILE A 394 8.14 -0.48 18.86
CA ILE A 394 6.68 -0.67 18.68
C ILE A 394 5.95 -0.54 20.02
N VAL A 395 6.50 -1.13 21.08
CA VAL A 395 5.95 -1.02 22.43
C VAL A 395 5.90 0.44 22.89
N GLU A 396 6.96 1.21 22.68
CA GLU A 396 7.03 2.62 23.09
C GLU A 396 6.01 3.49 22.35
N GLU A 397 5.84 3.28 21.04
CA GLU A 397 4.81 3.98 20.24
C GLU A 397 3.39 3.71 20.79
N LEU A 398 3.07 2.45 21.12
CA LEU A 398 1.77 2.08 21.68
C LEU A 398 1.54 2.71 23.06
N LEU A 399 2.59 2.84 23.88
CA LEU A 399 2.51 3.49 25.19
C LEU A 399 2.30 5.01 25.07
N GLN A 400 2.98 5.66 24.13
CA GLN A 400 2.78 7.09 23.86
C GLN A 400 1.34 7.38 23.42
N LEU A 401 0.75 6.52 22.57
CA LEU A 401 -0.65 6.63 22.15
C LEU A 401 -1.63 6.52 23.33
N ARG A 402 -1.38 5.58 24.25
CA ARG A 402 -2.18 5.43 25.48
C ARG A 402 -2.10 6.68 26.36
N ASP A 403 -0.90 7.22 26.59
CA ASP A 403 -0.68 8.34 27.50
C ASP A 403 -1.24 9.66 26.94
N ALA A 404 -1.12 9.86 25.62
CA ALA A 404 -1.80 10.95 24.91
C ALA A 404 -3.32 10.91 25.11
N ARG A 405 -3.90 9.72 25.14
CA ARG A 405 -5.34 9.52 25.36
C ARG A 405 -5.77 9.70 26.81
N LYS A 406 -5.03 9.17 27.79
CA LYS A 406 -5.27 9.44 29.22
C LYS A 406 -5.31 10.94 29.49
N SER A 407 -4.41 11.69 28.86
CA SER A 407 -4.34 13.15 28.97
C SER A 407 -5.53 13.88 28.32
N SER A 408 -6.22 13.26 27.36
CA SER A 408 -7.48 13.77 26.78
C SER A 408 -8.68 13.43 27.67
N ALA A 409 -8.79 12.16 28.12
CA ALA A 409 -9.89 11.69 28.94
C ALA A 409 -9.96 12.37 30.32
N LEU A 410 -8.81 12.72 30.93
CA LEU A 410 -8.77 13.49 32.17
C LEU A 410 -9.34 14.91 32.01
N ARG A 411 -9.12 15.55 30.86
CA ARG A 411 -9.69 16.89 30.58
C ARG A 411 -11.21 16.85 30.43
N ASP A 412 -11.74 15.76 29.87
CA ASP A 412 -13.18 15.56 29.69
C ASP A 412 -13.87 15.14 31.00
N ASN A 413 -13.21 14.36 31.87
CA ASN A 413 -13.75 13.94 33.16
C ASN A 413 -13.82 15.07 34.21
N ASP A 414 -12.88 16.02 34.21
CA ASP A 414 -12.94 17.19 35.10
C ASP A 414 -14.07 18.17 34.74
N ALA A 415 -14.56 18.12 33.50
CA ALA A 415 -15.78 18.82 33.10
C ALA A 415 -17.04 18.11 33.61
N TRP A 416 -17.00 16.79 33.79
CA TRP A 416 -18.15 15.94 34.12
C TRP A 416 -18.35 15.68 35.63
N ASN A 417 -17.28 15.59 36.41
CA ASN A 417 -17.36 15.35 37.86
C ASN A 417 -18.02 16.50 38.67
N ARG A 418 -18.36 17.62 38.03
CA ARG A 418 -19.17 18.68 38.65
C ARG A 418 -20.65 18.34 38.81
N ASP A 419 -21.15 17.28 38.14
CA ASP A 419 -22.58 16.93 38.13
C ASP A 419 -22.92 15.60 38.84
N ALA A 420 -21.96 14.95 39.51
CA ALA A 420 -22.04 13.51 39.83
C ALA A 420 -22.58 13.12 41.22
N HIS A 421 -23.56 13.82 41.80
CA HIS A 421 -24.26 13.36 43.03
C HIS A 421 -25.77 13.21 42.83
N GLY A 422 -26.16 12.12 42.14
CA GLY A 422 -27.51 11.58 42.15
C GLY A 422 -27.87 10.91 40.83
N ASN A 423 -28.33 9.65 40.88
CA ASN A 423 -29.16 9.09 39.80
C ASN A 423 -30.43 9.93 39.75
N THR A 424 -30.38 11.04 39.00
CA THR A 424 -31.53 11.91 38.78
C THR A 424 -32.36 11.26 37.70
N ALA A 425 -33.46 10.64 38.12
CA ALA A 425 -34.58 10.44 37.22
C ALA A 425 -35.07 11.84 36.83
N ASP A 426 -34.57 12.37 35.71
CA ASP A 426 -35.13 13.56 35.12
C ASP A 426 -36.50 13.18 34.58
N THR A 427 -37.51 13.28 35.44
CA THR A 427 -38.92 12.90 35.20
C THR A 427 -39.55 13.58 33.98
N SER A 428 -38.83 14.47 33.30
CA SER A 428 -39.23 15.15 32.07
C SER A 428 -38.75 14.47 30.77
N THR A 429 -37.82 13.50 30.82
CA THR A 429 -37.22 12.92 29.60
C THR A 429 -37.51 11.44 29.44
N SER A 430 -37.86 11.03 28.22
CA SER A 430 -38.18 9.66 27.82
C SER A 430 -37.00 8.67 27.85
N ASN A 431 -35.89 9.05 28.49
CA ASN A 431 -34.63 8.31 28.47
C ASN A 431 -34.16 8.04 29.90
N VAL A 432 -34.00 6.77 30.26
CA VAL A 432 -33.45 6.32 31.54
C VAL A 432 -32.03 5.82 31.30
N CYS A 433 -31.04 6.41 31.99
CA CYS A 433 -29.66 5.94 31.95
C CYS A 433 -29.37 5.09 33.20
N LEU A 434 -29.18 3.79 33.03
CA LEU A 434 -28.92 2.85 34.13
C LEU A 434 -27.44 2.52 34.20
N ARG A 435 -26.78 2.75 35.33
CA ARG A 435 -25.37 2.38 35.51
C ARG A 435 -25.23 0.87 35.71
N LEU A 436 -24.37 0.24 34.92
CA LEU A 436 -24.08 -1.19 35.00
C LEU A 436 -22.89 -1.44 35.92
N SER A 437 -22.87 -2.61 36.58
CA SER A 437 -21.69 -3.11 37.27
C SER A 437 -20.60 -3.56 36.28
N ALA A 438 -19.35 -3.65 36.73
CA ALA A 438 -18.26 -4.13 35.90
C ALA A 438 -18.49 -5.54 35.35
N GLU A 439 -19.06 -6.44 36.15
CA GLU A 439 -19.42 -7.80 35.75
C GLU A 439 -20.52 -7.80 34.67
N GLU A 440 -21.52 -6.92 34.79
CA GLU A 440 -22.56 -6.78 33.78
C GLU A 440 -22.01 -6.25 32.46
N ILE A 441 -21.11 -5.26 32.53
CA ILE A 441 -20.42 -4.69 31.36
C ILE A 441 -19.61 -5.78 30.67
N GLU A 442 -18.82 -6.55 31.42
CA GLU A 442 -18.01 -7.64 30.86
C GLU A 442 -18.89 -8.73 30.23
N ASN A 443 -20.00 -9.09 30.88
CA ASN A 443 -20.93 -10.09 30.38
C ASN A 443 -21.58 -9.66 29.05
N ILE A 444 -22.16 -8.45 29.00
CA ILE A 444 -22.80 -7.96 27.77
C ILE A 444 -21.79 -7.67 26.68
N HIS A 445 -20.59 -7.21 27.03
CA HIS A 445 -19.50 -7.03 26.07
C HIS A 445 -19.14 -8.36 25.41
N GLY A 446 -18.93 -9.42 26.17
CA GLY A 446 -18.60 -10.74 25.61
C GLY A 446 -19.70 -11.28 24.69
N ARG A 447 -20.97 -11.12 25.06
CA ARG A 447 -22.10 -11.54 24.20
C ARG A 447 -22.18 -10.70 22.93
N HIS A 448 -22.03 -9.39 23.05
CA HIS A 448 -22.14 -8.44 21.94
C HIS A 448 -20.95 -8.56 20.97
N ALA A 449 -19.73 -8.79 21.49
CA ALA A 449 -18.55 -9.09 20.69
C ALA A 449 -18.79 -10.33 19.82
N VAL A 450 -19.24 -11.44 20.42
CA VAL A 450 -19.54 -12.67 19.65
C VAL A 450 -20.59 -12.43 18.57
N TYR A 451 -21.65 -11.69 18.87
CA TYR A 451 -22.68 -11.31 17.88
C TYR A 451 -22.09 -10.48 16.73
N MET A 452 -21.31 -9.45 17.04
CA MET A 452 -20.67 -8.58 16.05
C MET A 452 -19.63 -9.34 15.20
N GLY A 453 -18.90 -10.29 15.80
CA GLY A 453 -17.99 -11.17 15.10
C GLY A 453 -18.71 -12.04 14.07
N TRP A 454 -19.82 -12.66 14.46
CA TRP A 454 -20.67 -13.42 13.53
C TRP A 454 -21.23 -12.55 12.42
N ARG A 455 -21.68 -11.33 12.75
CA ARG A 455 -22.26 -10.40 11.77
C ARG A 455 -21.22 -10.02 10.71
N ALA A 456 -20.01 -9.66 11.14
CA ALA A 456 -18.90 -9.32 10.24
C ALA A 456 -18.55 -10.51 9.33
N LEU A 457 -18.49 -11.72 9.88
CA LEU A 457 -18.19 -12.94 9.13
C LEU A 457 -19.27 -13.27 8.10
N VAL A 458 -20.55 -13.18 8.46
CA VAL A 458 -21.68 -13.45 7.54
C VAL A 458 -21.68 -12.45 6.38
N ILE A 459 -21.56 -11.15 6.67
CA ILE A 459 -21.53 -10.10 5.63
C ILE A 459 -20.37 -10.34 4.66
N SER A 460 -19.18 -10.63 5.20
CA SER A 460 -17.99 -10.91 4.39
C SER A 460 -18.18 -12.15 3.51
N SER A 461 -18.69 -13.24 4.08
CA SER A 461 -18.92 -14.48 3.33
C SER A 461 -20.02 -14.35 2.28
N GLN A 462 -21.08 -13.57 2.53
CA GLN A 462 -22.10 -13.29 1.52
C GLN A 462 -21.55 -12.49 0.33
N ARG A 463 -20.69 -11.49 0.60
CA ARG A 463 -20.00 -10.72 -0.44
C ARG A 463 -19.08 -11.61 -1.27
N ASP A 464 -18.23 -12.39 -0.61
CA ASP A 464 -17.30 -13.28 -1.29
C ASP A 464 -18.02 -14.36 -2.11
N LYS A 465 -19.16 -14.86 -1.62
CA LYS A 465 -20.02 -15.76 -2.40
C LYS A 465 -20.58 -15.08 -3.65
N ALA A 466 -20.98 -13.81 -3.56
CA ALA A 466 -21.42 -13.03 -4.72
C ALA A 466 -20.29 -12.83 -5.75
N ASP A 467 -19.05 -12.76 -5.27
CA ASP A 467 -17.84 -12.67 -6.09
C ASP A 467 -17.31 -14.04 -6.57
N GLY A 468 -18.01 -15.14 -6.25
CA GLY A 468 -17.69 -16.50 -6.72
C GLY A 468 -16.71 -17.30 -5.87
N PHE A 469 -16.37 -16.84 -4.67
CA PHE A 469 -15.48 -17.56 -3.76
C PHE A 469 -16.21 -18.63 -2.93
N ASP A 470 -15.55 -19.77 -2.70
CA ASP A 470 -16.00 -20.80 -1.77
C ASP A 470 -15.67 -20.39 -0.32
N CYS A 471 -16.72 -19.93 0.38
CA CYS A 471 -16.67 -19.43 1.75
C CYS A 471 -17.29 -20.39 2.78
N GLY A 472 -17.51 -21.67 2.42
CA GLY A 472 -18.20 -22.65 3.27
C GLY A 472 -19.73 -22.58 3.17
N GLU A 473 -20.46 -22.90 4.24
CA GLU A 473 -21.93 -22.87 4.29
C GLU A 473 -22.46 -21.58 4.98
N PRO A 474 -22.89 -20.54 4.23
CA PRO A 474 -23.44 -19.31 4.81
C PRO A 474 -24.64 -19.54 5.72
N SER A 475 -25.48 -20.54 5.42
CA SER A 475 -26.68 -20.88 6.21
C SER A 475 -26.34 -21.25 7.65
N TRP A 476 -25.22 -21.95 7.87
CA TRP A 476 -24.74 -22.28 9.20
C TRP A 476 -24.28 -21.02 9.94
N MET A 477 -23.50 -20.15 9.28
CA MET A 477 -23.05 -18.89 9.89
C MET A 477 -24.23 -17.97 10.23
N GLU A 478 -25.25 -17.90 9.38
CA GLU A 478 -26.50 -17.18 9.64
C GLU A 478 -27.25 -17.76 10.84
N THR A 479 -27.26 -19.08 11.00
CA THR A 479 -27.86 -19.74 12.17
C THR A 479 -27.11 -19.32 13.44
N GLN A 480 -25.77 -19.32 13.43
CA GLN A 480 -24.97 -18.87 14.57
C GLN A 480 -25.13 -17.38 14.87
N LEU A 481 -25.27 -16.54 13.83
CA LEU A 481 -25.60 -15.13 13.98
C LEU A 481 -26.96 -14.92 14.66
N ARG A 482 -27.99 -15.69 14.27
CA ARG A 482 -29.30 -15.66 14.94
C ARG A 482 -29.20 -16.09 16.40
N SER A 483 -28.50 -17.19 16.69
CA SER A 483 -28.32 -17.68 18.06
C SER A 483 -27.57 -16.69 18.95
N SER A 484 -26.52 -16.04 18.44
CA SER A 484 -25.78 -15.03 19.21
C SER A 484 -26.61 -13.76 19.44
N ARG A 485 -27.47 -13.37 18.49
CA ARG A 485 -28.44 -12.28 18.69
C ARG A 485 -29.42 -12.59 19.82
N ILE A 486 -29.97 -13.80 19.85
CA ILE A 486 -30.90 -14.23 20.92
C ILE A 486 -30.23 -14.07 22.29
N ALA A 487 -28.96 -14.48 22.43
CA ALA A 487 -28.25 -14.33 23.71
C ALA A 487 -28.06 -12.87 24.16
N VAL A 488 -27.93 -11.93 23.21
CA VAL A 488 -27.88 -10.49 23.50
C VAL A 488 -29.27 -9.97 23.90
N ASP A 489 -30.31 -10.35 23.15
CA ASP A 489 -31.70 -9.95 23.41
C ASP A 489 -32.19 -10.48 24.78
N GLU A 490 -31.84 -11.72 25.14
CA GLU A 490 -32.10 -12.32 26.45
C GLU A 490 -31.41 -11.53 27.57
N TRP A 491 -30.15 -11.13 27.38
CA TRP A 491 -29.45 -10.31 28.37
C TRP A 491 -30.15 -8.96 28.57
N PHE A 492 -30.57 -8.29 27.50
CA PHE A 492 -31.34 -7.04 27.61
C PHE A 492 -32.69 -7.25 28.30
N HIS A 493 -33.35 -8.39 28.07
CA HIS A 493 -34.56 -8.74 28.78
C HIS A 493 -34.33 -8.94 30.28
N GLU A 494 -33.31 -9.71 30.66
CA GLU A 494 -32.90 -9.94 32.04
C GLU A 494 -32.46 -8.63 32.74
N ALA A 495 -31.68 -7.78 32.05
CA ALA A 495 -31.29 -6.48 32.57
C ALA A 495 -32.52 -5.60 32.86
N ARG A 496 -33.46 -5.49 31.92
CA ARG A 496 -34.70 -4.73 32.12
C ARG A 496 -35.50 -5.22 33.32
N GLN A 497 -35.69 -6.54 33.46
CA GLN A 497 -36.37 -7.13 34.61
C GLN A 497 -35.68 -6.76 35.93
N ARG A 498 -34.34 -6.84 35.98
CA ARG A 498 -33.55 -6.50 37.18
C ARG A 498 -33.68 -5.04 37.58
N TYR A 499 -33.82 -4.14 36.62
CA TYR A 499 -34.00 -2.70 36.87
C TYR A 499 -35.48 -2.26 36.94
N GLY A 500 -36.44 -3.20 37.00
CA GLY A 500 -37.87 -2.89 37.13
C GLY A 500 -38.50 -2.25 35.89
N LEU A 501 -37.89 -2.42 34.71
CA LEU A 501 -38.44 -1.98 33.43
C LEU A 501 -39.30 -3.11 32.86
N HIS A 502 -40.63 -3.00 32.99
CA HIS A 502 -41.56 -4.02 32.51
C HIS A 502 -41.66 -4.06 30.97
N ALA A 503 -41.98 -5.24 30.43
CA ALA A 503 -41.70 -5.63 29.04
C ALA A 503 -42.64 -5.04 27.97
N ASP A 504 -43.70 -4.34 28.33
CA ASP A 504 -44.83 -4.07 27.41
C ASP A 504 -44.69 -2.79 26.57
N ASP A 505 -43.67 -1.97 26.82
CA ASP A 505 -43.67 -0.57 26.38
C ASP A 505 -42.70 -0.26 25.23
N GLY A 506 -42.33 -1.23 24.38
CA GLY A 506 -41.56 -0.98 23.14
C GLY A 506 -40.22 -0.24 23.31
N TRP A 507 -39.64 -0.25 24.51
CA TRP A 507 -38.39 0.43 24.84
C TRP A 507 -37.23 -0.05 23.98
N THR A 508 -36.41 0.89 23.52
CA THR A 508 -35.11 0.62 22.92
C THR A 508 -34.02 0.69 23.99
N CYS A 509 -33.18 -0.33 24.04
CA CYS A 509 -32.05 -0.39 24.97
C CYS A 509 -30.73 -0.35 24.18
N GLU A 510 -29.82 0.52 24.60
CA GLU A 510 -28.48 0.63 24.02
C GLU A 510 -27.45 0.62 25.14
N VAL A 511 -26.40 -0.19 25.02
CA VAL A 511 -25.30 -0.20 25.99
C VAL A 511 -24.28 0.85 25.59
N ASN A 512 -24.02 1.78 26.49
CA ASN A 512 -22.93 2.73 26.40
C ASN A 512 -21.70 2.17 27.12
N PHE A 513 -20.86 1.43 26.38
CA PHE A 513 -19.65 0.81 26.92
C PHE A 513 -18.64 1.83 27.47
N GLU A 514 -18.61 3.06 26.95
CA GLU A 514 -17.72 4.12 27.44
C GLU A 514 -18.17 4.65 28.81
N LYS A 515 -19.49 4.79 29.00
CA LYS A 515 -20.06 5.24 30.28
C LYS A 515 -20.31 4.10 31.27
N GLY A 516 -20.23 2.86 30.81
CA GLY A 516 -20.65 1.70 31.60
C GLY A 516 -22.13 1.78 31.98
N SER A 517 -22.97 2.23 31.04
CA SER A 517 -24.42 2.43 31.28
C SER A 517 -25.27 1.75 30.22
N LEU A 518 -26.53 1.51 30.57
CA LEU A 518 -27.60 1.05 29.70
C LEU A 518 -28.56 2.22 29.51
N ASP A 519 -28.55 2.79 28.31
CA ASP A 519 -29.45 3.85 27.91
C ASP A 519 -30.76 3.21 27.42
N VAL A 520 -31.87 3.51 28.10
CA VAL A 520 -33.20 2.95 27.82
C VAL A 520 -34.10 4.08 27.40
N SER A 521 -34.53 4.07 26.14
CA SER A 521 -35.39 5.10 25.56
C SER A 521 -36.79 4.56 25.29
N SER A 522 -37.80 5.30 25.73
CA SER A 522 -39.19 4.97 25.48
C SER A 522 -39.48 5.21 24.00
N PRO A 523 -40.28 4.37 23.32
CA PRO A 523 -40.79 4.68 22.01
C PRO A 523 -41.62 5.95 22.17
N CYS A 524 -41.05 7.08 21.72
CA CYS A 524 -41.63 8.39 21.91
C CYS A 524 -43.10 8.36 21.44
N SER A 525 -44.04 8.72 22.31
CA SER A 525 -45.48 8.78 22.01
C SER A 525 -45.85 9.92 21.04
N SER A 526 -44.86 10.48 20.33
CA SER A 526 -45.00 11.51 19.30
C SER A 526 -45.54 10.94 17.97
N SER A 527 -46.68 10.25 18.05
CA SER A 527 -47.68 10.25 16.97
C SER A 527 -48.51 11.56 16.97
N GLN A 528 -48.14 12.57 17.76
CA GLN A 528 -48.69 13.92 17.60
C GLN A 528 -48.08 14.60 16.38
N MET A 529 -48.80 14.47 15.27
CA MET A 529 -48.96 15.45 14.20
C MET A 529 -47.83 16.50 14.08
N CYS A 530 -46.76 16.15 13.36
CA CYS A 530 -46.15 17.14 12.49
C CYS A 530 -47.19 17.49 11.41
N LEU A 531 -48.06 18.46 11.71
CA LEU A 531 -48.82 19.18 10.70
C LEU A 531 -47.79 19.87 9.79
N ALA A 532 -47.48 19.21 8.68
CA ALA A 532 -46.88 19.83 7.52
C ALA A 532 -47.80 20.97 7.09
N THR A 533 -47.43 22.19 7.43
CA THR A 533 -47.95 23.38 6.76
C THR A 533 -47.51 23.30 5.30
N GLY A 534 -48.51 23.31 4.42
CA GLY A 534 -48.38 22.88 3.04
C GLY A 534 -47.45 23.75 2.21
N PHE A 535 -46.50 23.09 1.55
CA PHE A 535 -46.08 23.44 0.20
C PHE A 535 -46.07 22.16 -0.64
N ALA A 536 -47.24 21.85 -1.20
CA ALA A 536 -47.33 20.91 -2.31
C ALA A 536 -46.83 21.63 -3.56
N SER A 537 -45.54 21.44 -3.90
CA SER A 537 -45.08 21.60 -5.28
C SER A 537 -44.20 20.42 -5.65
N GLN A 538 -44.75 19.58 -6.53
CA GLN A 538 -44.09 18.68 -7.47
C GLN A 538 -42.54 18.67 -7.40
N ASN A 539 -41.96 17.61 -6.85
CA ASN A 539 -40.54 17.30 -7.08
C ASN A 539 -40.43 15.83 -7.54
N PRO A 540 -40.14 15.58 -8.82
CA PRO A 540 -39.82 14.25 -9.31
C PRO A 540 -38.35 13.93 -8.98
N LEU A 541 -38.10 12.69 -8.54
CA LEU A 541 -36.81 12.12 -8.12
C LEU A 541 -36.43 12.43 -6.66
N LEU A 542 -36.83 11.54 -5.75
CA LEU A 542 -36.15 11.29 -4.46
C LEU A 542 -34.76 10.73 -4.78
N GLU A 543 -33.85 11.61 -5.21
CA GLU A 543 -32.43 11.34 -5.27
C GLU A 543 -31.99 11.01 -3.84
N LYS A 544 -31.41 9.82 -3.62
CA LYS A 544 -30.89 9.40 -2.30
C LYS A 544 -30.01 10.52 -1.77
N GLN A 545 -30.49 11.25 -0.75
CA GLN A 545 -29.67 12.24 -0.08
C GLN A 545 -28.45 11.48 0.47
N ARG A 546 -27.28 11.77 -0.10
CA ARG A 546 -25.99 11.26 0.35
C ARG A 546 -25.37 12.36 1.17
N GLU A 547 -25.20 12.12 2.46
CA GLU A 547 -24.43 13.00 3.32
C GLU A 547 -22.99 12.50 3.36
N THR A 548 -22.03 13.40 3.24
CA THR A 548 -20.59 13.06 3.16
C THR A 548 -19.78 13.84 4.18
N MET A 549 -18.81 13.19 4.82
CA MET A 549 -17.85 13.83 5.73
C MET A 549 -16.42 13.50 5.28
N ALA A 550 -15.60 14.53 5.06
CA ALA A 550 -14.17 14.35 4.79
C ALA A 550 -13.45 13.80 6.03
N LEU A 551 -12.62 12.77 5.83
CA LEU A 551 -11.83 12.14 6.87
C LEU A 551 -10.43 12.75 6.92
N SER A 552 -9.92 12.97 8.14
CA SER A 552 -8.51 13.34 8.32
C SER A 552 -7.59 12.16 7.97
N ASP A 553 -6.32 12.42 7.64
CA ASP A 553 -5.35 11.35 7.40
C ASP A 553 -5.18 10.41 8.61
N LYS A 554 -5.32 10.95 9.83
CA LYS A 554 -5.29 10.14 11.07
C LYS A 554 -6.51 9.24 11.17
N ASP A 555 -7.70 9.76 10.84
CA ASP A 555 -8.92 8.97 10.83
C ASP A 555 -8.85 7.83 9.81
N LEU A 556 -8.33 8.13 8.62
CA LEU A 556 -8.10 7.14 7.57
C LEU A 556 -7.11 6.07 8.02
N GLN A 557 -5.97 6.44 8.59
CA GLN A 557 -5.00 5.47 9.10
C GLN A 557 -5.61 4.57 10.18
N PHE A 558 -6.36 5.15 11.11
CA PHE A 558 -7.00 4.43 12.19
C PHE A 558 -8.07 3.45 11.67
N ILE A 559 -9.02 3.93 10.88
CA ILE A 559 -10.12 3.08 10.38
C ILE A 559 -9.59 2.01 9.43
N TYR A 560 -8.55 2.34 8.65
CA TYR A 560 -7.87 1.37 7.80
C TYR A 560 -7.24 0.26 8.63
N ALA A 561 -6.50 0.57 9.69
CA ALA A 561 -5.90 -0.44 10.57
C ALA A 561 -6.96 -1.38 11.17
N LEU A 562 -8.12 -0.85 11.59
CA LEU A 562 -9.22 -1.67 12.09
C LEU A 562 -9.86 -2.56 11.01
N LEU A 563 -10.10 -2.02 9.82
CA LEU A 563 -10.64 -2.78 8.70
C LEU A 563 -9.67 -3.88 8.25
N GLU A 564 -8.36 -3.61 8.24
CA GLU A 564 -7.35 -4.61 7.93
C GLU A 564 -7.30 -5.71 8.97
N LEU A 565 -7.33 -5.37 10.26
CA LEU A 565 -7.36 -6.34 11.35
C LEU A 565 -8.62 -7.21 11.27
N ARG A 566 -9.78 -6.60 11.02
CA ARG A 566 -11.05 -7.33 10.81
C ARG A 566 -10.93 -8.35 9.69
N ASN A 567 -10.40 -7.94 8.54
CA ASN A 567 -10.25 -8.83 7.38
C ASN A 567 -9.24 -9.96 7.67
N ALA A 568 -8.12 -9.66 8.33
CA ALA A 568 -7.14 -10.68 8.74
C ALA A 568 -7.73 -11.72 9.70
N LEU A 569 -8.57 -11.28 10.65
CA LEU A 569 -9.28 -12.18 11.56
C LEU A 569 -10.30 -13.06 10.82
N ILE A 570 -11.01 -12.52 9.83
CA ILE A 570 -11.93 -13.29 8.97
C ILE A 570 -11.16 -14.34 8.17
N ASP A 571 -10.02 -14.01 7.59
CA ASP A 571 -9.20 -14.95 6.83
C ASP A 571 -8.62 -16.05 7.73
N THR A 572 -8.15 -15.66 8.91
CA THR A 572 -7.68 -16.59 9.95
C THR A 572 -8.79 -17.54 10.37
N PHE A 573 -9.99 -17.01 10.61
CA PHE A 573 -11.17 -17.80 10.92
C PHE A 573 -11.43 -18.84 9.83
N ARG A 574 -11.45 -18.43 8.56
CA ARG A 574 -11.74 -19.33 7.43
C ARG A 574 -10.70 -20.44 7.30
N SER A 575 -9.42 -20.12 7.47
CA SER A 575 -8.34 -21.12 7.44
C SER A 575 -8.51 -22.12 8.59
N GLN A 576 -8.61 -21.63 9.82
CA GLN A 576 -8.69 -22.50 11.00
C GLN A 576 -9.97 -23.33 11.03
N TYR A 577 -11.07 -22.79 10.54
CA TYR A 577 -12.35 -23.49 10.44
C TYR A 577 -12.27 -24.67 9.46
N ARG A 578 -11.55 -24.50 8.35
CA ARG A 578 -11.32 -25.55 7.35
C ARG A 578 -10.44 -26.67 7.89
N ASP A 579 -9.43 -26.32 8.69
CA ASP A 579 -8.42 -27.27 9.19
C ASP A 579 -8.86 -28.06 10.44
N ALA A 580 -9.89 -27.61 11.15
CA ALA A 580 -10.34 -28.26 12.38
C ALA A 580 -11.11 -29.57 12.10
N GLN A 581 -10.60 -30.68 12.63
CA GLN A 581 -11.16 -32.03 12.39
C GLN A 581 -12.40 -32.37 13.22
N THR A 582 -12.60 -31.73 14.38
CA THR A 582 -13.71 -32.04 15.29
C THR A 582 -14.62 -30.84 15.51
N ALA A 583 -15.91 -31.10 15.77
CA ALA A 583 -16.90 -30.06 16.05
C ALA A 583 -16.56 -29.22 17.30
N ASN A 584 -15.97 -29.83 18.33
CA ASN A 584 -15.54 -29.10 19.52
C ASN A 584 -14.32 -28.23 19.26
N ALA A 585 -13.30 -28.73 18.55
CA ALA A 585 -12.15 -27.91 18.17
C ALA A 585 -12.56 -26.73 17.28
N LYS A 586 -13.54 -26.95 16.38
CA LYS A 586 -14.19 -25.87 15.62
C LYS A 586 -14.79 -24.85 16.57
N ARG A 587 -15.68 -25.25 17.49
CA ARG A 587 -16.38 -24.34 18.41
C ARG A 587 -15.44 -23.51 19.28
N GLU A 588 -14.41 -24.11 19.84
CA GLU A 588 -13.52 -23.44 20.80
C GLU A 588 -12.61 -22.41 20.12
N ARG A 589 -11.98 -22.78 19.00
CA ARG A 589 -11.19 -21.84 18.18
C ARG A 589 -12.05 -20.76 17.55
N THR A 590 -13.27 -21.13 17.13
CA THR A 590 -14.28 -20.19 16.61
C THR A 590 -14.63 -19.15 17.65
N ARG A 591 -14.83 -19.53 18.91
CA ARG A 591 -15.24 -18.59 19.97
C ARG A 591 -14.19 -17.50 20.24
N ALA A 592 -12.92 -17.86 20.35
CA ALA A 592 -11.85 -16.87 20.61
C ALA A 592 -11.71 -15.88 19.45
N LEU A 593 -11.62 -16.39 18.20
CA LEU A 593 -11.51 -15.54 17.02
C LEU A 593 -12.75 -14.66 16.80
N LEU A 594 -13.95 -15.16 17.13
CA LEU A 594 -15.17 -14.37 17.06
C LEU A 594 -15.21 -13.25 18.08
N HIS A 595 -14.65 -13.47 19.28
CA HIS A 595 -14.54 -12.43 20.28
C HIS A 595 -13.62 -11.32 19.76
N GLU A 596 -12.42 -11.66 19.28
CA GLU A 596 -11.48 -10.69 18.70
C GLU A 596 -12.09 -9.95 17.50
N LEU A 597 -12.73 -10.68 16.58
CA LEU A 597 -13.41 -10.09 15.42
C LEU A 597 -14.56 -9.18 15.86
N GLY A 598 -15.25 -9.56 16.92
CA GLY A 598 -16.28 -8.79 17.60
C GLY A 598 -15.76 -7.47 18.14
N ASP A 599 -14.68 -7.51 18.90
CA ASP A 599 -14.05 -6.34 19.51
C ASP A 599 -13.61 -5.33 18.45
N VAL A 600 -12.99 -5.81 17.38
CA VAL A 600 -12.59 -4.97 16.25
C VAL A 600 -13.82 -4.36 15.56
N SER A 601 -14.88 -5.15 15.39
CA SER A 601 -16.12 -4.68 14.77
C SER A 601 -16.86 -3.66 15.64
N MET A 602 -16.83 -3.82 16.96
CA MET A 602 -17.34 -2.84 17.92
C MET A 602 -16.49 -1.58 17.91
N GLY A 603 -15.17 -1.68 17.83
CA GLY A 603 -14.27 -0.53 17.68
C GLY A 603 -14.56 0.29 16.43
N ILE A 604 -14.80 -0.38 15.30
CA ILE A 604 -15.24 0.26 14.04
C ILE A 604 -16.59 0.98 14.25
N SER A 605 -17.54 0.31 14.89
CA SER A 605 -18.88 0.88 15.15
C SER A 605 -18.83 2.07 16.09
N ALA A 606 -17.99 2.03 17.13
CA ALA A 606 -17.81 3.11 18.10
C ALA A 606 -17.15 4.32 17.45
N TRP A 607 -16.10 4.10 16.65
CA TRP A 607 -15.47 5.16 15.84
C TRP A 607 -16.48 5.82 14.91
N TYR A 608 -17.28 5.03 14.19
CA TYR A 608 -18.33 5.56 13.32
C TYR A 608 -19.35 6.36 14.13
N GLY A 609 -19.84 5.82 15.25
CA GLY A 609 -20.79 6.51 16.12
C GLY A 609 -20.27 7.85 16.63
N GLN A 610 -18.97 7.95 16.94
CA GLN A 610 -18.33 9.20 17.30
C GLN A 610 -18.33 10.21 16.14
N LYS A 611 -17.99 9.77 14.92
CA LYS A 611 -18.01 10.62 13.73
C LYS A 611 -19.42 11.06 13.34
N ALA A 612 -20.38 10.14 13.38
CA ALA A 612 -21.79 10.42 13.14
C ALA A 612 -22.31 11.47 14.11
N ARG A 613 -22.05 11.32 15.42
CA ARG A 613 -22.44 12.32 16.43
C ARG A 613 -21.82 13.70 16.18
N ALA A 614 -20.55 13.75 15.76
CA ALA A 614 -19.89 15.01 15.42
C ALA A 614 -20.54 15.73 14.23
N MET A 615 -21.20 14.98 13.34
CA MET A 615 -21.92 15.51 12.18
C MET A 615 -23.43 15.71 12.42
N GLY A 616 -23.95 15.34 13.60
CA GLY A 616 -25.38 15.32 13.87
C GLY A 616 -26.15 14.19 13.15
N TRP A 617 -25.44 13.17 12.67
CA TRP A 617 -26.03 12.00 12.02
C TRP A 617 -26.63 11.02 13.03
N VAL A 618 -27.71 10.36 12.63
CA VAL A 618 -28.30 9.26 13.42
C VAL A 618 -27.43 8.00 13.23
N PRO A 619 -26.85 7.42 14.30
CA PRO A 619 -25.92 6.29 14.19
C PRO A 619 -26.49 5.01 13.56
N THR A 620 -27.82 4.93 13.37
CA THR A 620 -28.51 3.76 12.82
C THR A 620 -28.49 3.69 11.29
N ALA A 621 -28.09 4.77 10.60
CA ALA A 621 -28.00 4.78 9.15
C ALA A 621 -26.84 3.91 8.63
N SER A 622 -27.05 3.27 7.47
CA SER A 622 -25.99 2.53 6.81
C SER A 622 -24.93 3.51 6.31
N TRP A 623 -23.67 3.06 6.35
CA TRP A 623 -22.54 3.91 6.01
C TRP A 623 -21.51 3.13 5.21
N THR A 624 -20.76 3.87 4.41
CA THR A 624 -19.63 3.36 3.63
C THR A 624 -18.47 4.34 3.72
N ILE A 625 -17.25 3.85 3.54
CA ILE A 625 -16.07 4.71 3.43
C ILE A 625 -15.61 4.67 1.98
N ASP A 626 -15.60 5.84 1.36
CA ASP A 626 -14.94 6.06 0.09
C ASP A 626 -13.46 6.34 0.37
N MET A 627 -12.64 5.32 0.15
CA MET A 627 -11.20 5.40 0.38
C MET A 627 -10.49 6.27 -0.67
N GLN A 628 -11.07 6.44 -1.86
CA GLN A 628 -10.48 7.26 -2.93
C GLN A 628 -10.70 8.74 -2.63
N GLU A 629 -11.95 9.09 -2.30
CA GLU A 629 -12.34 10.46 -1.99
C GLU A 629 -12.05 10.85 -0.54
N LYS A 630 -11.55 9.92 0.28
CA LYS A 630 -11.31 10.12 1.71
C LYS A 630 -12.57 10.56 2.46
N MET A 631 -13.72 10.00 2.10
CA MET A 631 -15.02 10.42 2.64
C MET A 631 -15.73 9.29 3.36
N LEU A 632 -16.37 9.62 4.48
CA LEU A 632 -17.42 8.80 5.08
C LEU A 632 -18.75 9.19 4.41
N VAL A 633 -19.43 8.21 3.83
CA VAL A 633 -20.69 8.42 3.10
C VAL A 633 -21.83 7.76 3.87
N LEU A 634 -22.80 8.56 4.28
CA LEU A 634 -24.05 8.11 4.86
C LEU A 634 -25.02 7.74 3.75
N THR A 635 -25.62 6.56 3.85
CA THR A 635 -26.71 6.12 2.96
C THR A 635 -27.98 5.97 3.77
N HIS A 636 -28.99 6.78 3.46
CA HIS A 636 -30.33 6.56 4.00
C HIS A 636 -30.98 5.41 3.23
N ASP A 637 -31.11 4.26 3.88
CA ASP A 637 -31.89 3.15 3.34
C ASP A 637 -33.37 3.46 3.50
N SER A 638 -33.98 4.00 2.44
CA SER A 638 -35.41 4.32 2.39
C SER A 638 -36.33 3.08 2.47
N GLU A 639 -35.77 1.87 2.34
CA GLU A 639 -36.56 0.63 2.27
C GLU A 639 -36.70 -0.12 3.60
N SER A 640 -35.81 0.07 4.58
CA SER A 640 -35.85 -0.74 5.82
C SER A 640 -36.95 -0.33 6.81
N ASP A 641 -37.46 0.91 6.71
CA ASP A 641 -38.55 1.39 7.57
C ASP A 641 -39.94 0.91 7.12
N ALA A 642 -40.11 0.56 5.84
CA ALA A 642 -41.38 0.03 5.32
C ALA A 642 -41.65 -1.40 5.80
N SER A 643 -40.61 -2.23 5.98
CA SER A 643 -40.74 -3.60 6.47
C SER A 643 -40.90 -3.75 7.98
N ARG A 644 -40.66 -2.69 8.77
CA ARG A 644 -40.81 -2.70 10.24
C ARG A 644 -42.19 -2.19 10.71
N ARG A 645 -43.03 -1.69 9.80
CA ARG A 645 -44.41 -1.24 10.08
C ARG A 645 -45.48 -2.19 9.51
N GLY A 646 -45.11 -3.41 9.12
CA GLY A 646 -46.01 -4.45 8.61
C GLY A 646 -46.30 -5.51 9.65
#